data_AF-C8Z6T7-F1
#
_entry.id   AF-C8Z6T7-F1
#
_cell.length_a   1.000
_cell.length_b   1.000
_cell.length_c   1.000
_cell.angle_alpha   90.00
_cell.angle_beta   90.00
_cell.angle_gamma   90.00
#
_symmetry.space_group_name_H-M   'P 1'
#
loop_
_entity.id
_entity.type
_entity.pdbx_description
1 polymer ?
#
loop_
_entity_poly.entity_id
_entity_poly.type
_entity_poly.pdbx_seq_one_letter_code
_entity_poly.pdbx_strand_id
1 'polypeptide(L)'
;MTGKVNRDLFFKLASDLQEERLHAAVALIKDLSALDLPDDAEEWSYVLNRLIKGLSSDRNSARLGFSLCLTEVINLAVNMPPGQRPKGLESTNEFLGTLSTILNVNVNEGTKKSMKGKDERGILFGKLFGLKSLLNEPLFSEIFVKDLEKGNTEFFIRFTEQLIDLALKKNWIKEPCFFTLFQTMKMLLPFMDESSAEKILLIYDKYNLTLTNEGLSTYLLLKYEGDESLIPSVLDLKNPGWKDNDPLARGNLPLLTKVLRNSSVIPDANGGLKETKKQKNTNWNPRLHFVWSVLLPLFGNGKLENTSHISKKRKKTNNKKVQNSIQFPEFWKMAVDESFFNEKASSERKYLGFLIIDAAFKAVPGSYIGFCFSQNVMRTLINQSIDSQRVLNKISQLTLDSIVKACEEDSANRLVPCLNAMLFGPHGSINFDKLTKSGTASKLIAIKELPSTVLAQLLDVFLLQLQDKKGDLSHTLFALDSILHIVRAHKVEINDMDIMKPVLRPIVYMAFFKHTSDDLKLEQLHELAKERLYSILGELTINKEIRCKDPEINSWQYLTLKLILDIENSHVGDLINPLDENLENIKNEAISCLSKICRSRTAQSWGLSTLLSMCLVQLYAGDTDSISVIEELCEFSKHENNSMVGITEILLSLLAQKKALLRKLSLIIWQQFIEEVGLEELQILLDILKARENKQGFAQLFEGEEEFEEIKEEDDASEDESKTGSESESESESDSDDADEKDEEDEANEDILNIDKEATSALVKALNLPDNIVNDKGEVDLDQLEGLSDDGGDDEDEESMDDEKMMELDDQLSEIFKRRKEALSSISTGNQRKFEVKQSRENVISFKHRVVDMLAVYVKYCEKLTLANKSEHSNNLGGSLSKLVYFIIPMLKCANETLDRPLADKISKLLKGKIFKIKVTAFKDMNKDIELMDLLKKTHKLMLTSKPGQHAAVFYSMCSTSSLFLSKLYVEIGGNDKLDELIDLYTATTKEWMQKGKCGPNIFIDFINWLSSKKQTVMDKE
;
A
#
# COMPACT_ATOMS: atom_id res chain seq x y z
N MET A 1 -42.21 -33.04 -51.18
CA MET A 1 -41.86 -31.84 -50.39
C MET A 1 -43.15 -31.37 -49.74
N THR A 2 -43.25 -31.48 -48.43
CA THR A 2 -44.43 -31.01 -47.68
C THR A 2 -44.28 -29.50 -47.50
N GLY A 3 -45.25 -28.69 -47.94
CA GLY A 3 -45.28 -27.23 -47.77
C GLY A 3 -45.44 -26.77 -46.31
N LYS A 4 -44.61 -27.31 -45.41
CA LYS A 4 -44.63 -27.04 -43.97
C LYS A 4 -43.20 -26.99 -43.43
N VAL A 5 -42.94 -26.01 -42.58
CA VAL A 5 -41.66 -25.81 -41.90
C VAL A 5 -41.45 -26.88 -40.82
N ASN A 6 -40.21 -27.36 -40.68
CA ASN A 6 -39.89 -28.36 -39.66
C ASN A 6 -40.16 -27.84 -38.23
N ARG A 7 -41.13 -28.48 -37.54
CA ARG A 7 -41.58 -28.06 -36.21
C ARG A 7 -40.54 -28.30 -35.11
N ASP A 8 -39.60 -29.21 -35.31
CA ASP A 8 -38.54 -29.50 -34.32
C ASP A 8 -37.57 -28.32 -34.16
N LEU A 9 -37.46 -27.47 -35.18
CA LEU A 9 -36.61 -26.28 -35.15
C LEU A 9 -37.04 -25.30 -34.05
N PHE A 10 -38.33 -25.21 -33.72
CA PHE A 10 -38.81 -24.35 -32.64
C PHE A 10 -38.33 -24.79 -31.25
N PHE A 11 -38.07 -26.09 -31.04
CA PHE A 11 -37.47 -26.57 -29.80
C PHE A 11 -35.99 -26.21 -29.72
N LYS A 12 -35.28 -26.28 -30.86
CA LYS A 12 -33.86 -25.91 -30.97
C LYS A 12 -33.62 -24.40 -30.86
N LEU A 13 -34.58 -23.56 -31.27
CA LEU A 13 -34.55 -22.11 -31.00
C LEU A 13 -34.54 -21.79 -29.49
N ALA A 14 -35.03 -22.72 -28.66
CA ALA A 14 -35.00 -22.60 -27.21
C ALA A 14 -33.79 -23.27 -26.54
N SER A 15 -32.83 -23.77 -27.31
CA SER A 15 -31.61 -24.41 -26.78
C SER A 15 -30.74 -23.40 -26.03
N ASP A 16 -30.00 -23.87 -25.02
CA ASP A 16 -29.02 -23.06 -24.30
C ASP A 16 -27.72 -22.85 -25.09
N LEU A 17 -27.46 -23.70 -26.10
CA LEU A 17 -26.32 -23.57 -27.00
C LEU A 17 -26.59 -22.53 -28.11
N GLN A 18 -25.70 -21.54 -28.24
CA GLN A 18 -25.84 -20.48 -29.23
C GLN A 18 -25.82 -21.02 -30.68
N GLU A 19 -24.94 -21.97 -30.98
CA GLU A 19 -24.82 -22.56 -32.33
C GLU A 19 -26.09 -23.29 -32.76
N GLU A 20 -26.72 -24.05 -31.85
CA GLU A 20 -27.99 -24.74 -32.14
C GLU A 20 -29.13 -23.76 -32.42
N ARG A 21 -29.18 -22.64 -31.68
CA ARG A 21 -30.17 -21.58 -31.92
C ARG A 21 -29.97 -20.93 -33.29
N LEU A 22 -28.72 -20.62 -33.65
CA LEU A 22 -28.39 -20.03 -34.94
C LEU A 22 -28.71 -20.98 -36.09
N HIS A 23 -28.29 -22.25 -36.00
CA HIS A 23 -28.60 -23.26 -37.02
C HIS A 23 -30.11 -23.45 -37.17
N ALA A 24 -30.86 -23.49 -36.06
CA ALA A 24 -32.31 -23.61 -36.10
C ALA A 24 -32.99 -22.41 -36.74
N ALA A 25 -32.53 -21.19 -36.46
CA ALA A 25 -33.04 -19.98 -37.10
C ALA A 25 -32.77 -19.99 -38.61
N VAL A 26 -31.54 -20.30 -39.02
CA VAL A 26 -31.16 -20.38 -40.45
C VAL A 26 -31.98 -21.43 -41.20
N ALA A 27 -32.12 -22.63 -40.63
CA ALA A 27 -32.92 -23.70 -41.24
C ALA A 27 -34.39 -23.30 -41.36
N LEU A 28 -34.95 -22.66 -40.33
CA LEU A 28 -36.35 -22.22 -40.31
C LEU A 28 -36.61 -21.11 -41.32
N ILE A 29 -35.70 -20.14 -41.44
CA ILE A 29 -35.72 -19.07 -42.44
C ILE A 29 -35.67 -19.66 -43.86
N LYS A 30 -34.76 -20.62 -44.10
CA LYS A 30 -34.62 -21.28 -45.40
C LYS A 30 -35.87 -22.06 -45.80
N ASP A 31 -36.47 -22.79 -44.87
CA ASP A 31 -37.72 -23.52 -45.09
C ASP A 31 -38.86 -22.55 -45.39
N LEU A 32 -38.95 -21.44 -44.64
CA LEU A 32 -39.99 -20.44 -44.79
C LEU A 32 -39.85 -19.61 -46.08
N SER A 33 -38.62 -19.29 -46.51
CA SER A 33 -38.37 -18.54 -47.75
C SER A 33 -38.65 -19.32 -49.03
N ALA A 34 -38.78 -20.65 -48.93
CA ALA A 34 -39.09 -21.54 -50.04
C ALA A 34 -40.61 -21.75 -50.25
N LEU A 35 -41.45 -21.11 -49.43
CA LEU A 35 -42.91 -21.16 -49.52
C LEU A 35 -43.44 -19.97 -50.32
N ASP A 36 -44.44 -20.23 -51.17
CA ASP A 36 -45.00 -19.23 -52.08
C ASP A 36 -46.27 -18.60 -51.50
N LEU A 37 -46.36 -17.27 -51.52
CA LEU A 37 -47.58 -16.54 -51.15
C LEU A 37 -48.41 -16.24 -52.41
N PRO A 38 -49.75 -16.41 -52.38
CA PRO A 38 -50.62 -16.58 -51.21
C PRO A 38 -50.89 -18.04 -50.77
N ASP A 39 -50.44 -19.04 -51.53
CA ASP A 39 -50.82 -20.44 -51.34
C ASP A 39 -50.41 -21.01 -49.97
N ASP A 40 -49.27 -20.56 -49.41
CA ASP A 40 -48.75 -20.99 -48.11
C ASP A 40 -48.99 -19.96 -46.98
N ALA A 41 -49.99 -19.08 -47.12
CA ALA A 41 -50.26 -18.01 -46.14
C ALA A 41 -50.58 -18.53 -44.71
N GLU A 42 -51.19 -19.71 -44.60
CA GLU A 42 -51.46 -20.35 -43.29
C GLU A 42 -50.18 -20.74 -42.57
N GLU A 43 -49.16 -21.17 -43.31
CA GLU A 43 -47.89 -21.63 -42.77
C GLU A 43 -47.05 -20.45 -42.28
N TRP A 44 -47.01 -19.35 -43.04
CA TRP A 44 -46.44 -18.07 -42.59
C TRP A 44 -47.11 -17.56 -41.31
N SER A 45 -48.44 -17.59 -41.28
CA SER A 45 -49.23 -17.20 -40.11
C SER A 45 -48.92 -18.09 -38.91
N TYR A 46 -48.76 -19.41 -39.12
CA TYR A 46 -48.37 -20.35 -38.07
C TYR A 46 -46.98 -20.00 -37.51
N VAL A 47 -45.98 -19.81 -38.39
CA VAL A 47 -44.60 -19.53 -37.97
C VAL A 47 -44.53 -18.23 -37.19
N LEU A 48 -45.14 -17.15 -37.69
CA LEU A 48 -45.21 -15.86 -37.00
C LEU A 48 -45.86 -15.99 -35.62
N ASN A 49 -47.02 -16.64 -35.54
CA ASN A 49 -47.71 -16.89 -34.27
C ASN A 49 -46.86 -17.72 -33.30
N ARG A 50 -46.16 -18.73 -33.80
CA ARG A 50 -45.32 -19.61 -32.99
C ARG A 50 -44.10 -18.89 -32.46
N LEU A 51 -43.47 -18.05 -33.29
CA LEU A 51 -42.32 -17.22 -32.90
C LEU A 51 -42.72 -16.21 -31.83
N ILE A 52 -43.81 -15.48 -32.03
CA ILE A 52 -44.32 -14.49 -31.06
C ILE A 52 -44.70 -15.18 -29.74
N LYS A 53 -45.41 -16.31 -29.77
CA LYS A 53 -45.71 -17.11 -28.56
C LYS A 53 -44.45 -17.68 -27.91
N GLY A 54 -43.40 -17.96 -28.68
CA GLY A 54 -42.12 -18.43 -28.17
C GLY A 54 -41.40 -17.41 -27.28
N LEU A 55 -41.62 -16.11 -27.52
CA LEU A 55 -41.03 -15.02 -26.73
C LEU A 55 -41.53 -14.99 -25.28
N SER A 56 -42.72 -15.53 -25.00
CA SER A 56 -43.23 -15.64 -23.64
C SER A 56 -42.72 -16.86 -22.87
N SER A 57 -41.88 -17.69 -23.50
CA SER A 57 -41.32 -18.89 -22.87
C SER A 57 -40.48 -18.55 -21.63
N ASP A 58 -40.56 -19.44 -20.64
CA ASP A 58 -39.76 -19.39 -19.41
C ASP A 58 -38.35 -19.98 -19.56
N ARG A 59 -38.04 -20.62 -20.69
CA ARG A 59 -36.69 -21.18 -20.93
C ARG A 59 -35.69 -20.03 -21.09
N ASN A 60 -34.57 -20.10 -20.35
CA ASN A 60 -33.59 -19.02 -20.22
C ASN A 60 -33.16 -18.42 -21.56
N SER A 61 -32.85 -19.28 -22.54
CA SER A 61 -32.30 -18.87 -23.83
C SER A 61 -33.34 -18.73 -24.94
N ALA A 62 -34.61 -19.06 -24.68
CA ALA A 62 -35.66 -19.04 -25.71
C ALA A 62 -35.89 -17.65 -26.28
N ARG A 63 -35.94 -16.61 -25.43
CA ARG A 63 -36.20 -15.24 -25.91
C ARG A 63 -35.18 -14.79 -26.94
N LEU A 64 -33.90 -15.16 -26.77
CA LEU A 64 -32.81 -14.81 -27.69
C LEU A 64 -32.98 -15.48 -29.06
N GLY A 65 -33.22 -16.80 -29.08
CA GLY A 65 -33.39 -17.54 -30.34
C GLY A 65 -34.68 -17.17 -31.07
N PHE A 66 -35.80 -17.08 -30.33
CA PHE A 66 -37.08 -16.68 -30.90
C PHE A 66 -37.08 -15.22 -31.39
N SER A 67 -36.45 -14.28 -30.68
CA SER A 67 -36.37 -12.89 -31.14
C SER A 67 -35.50 -12.75 -32.37
N LEU A 68 -34.35 -13.44 -32.42
CA LEU A 68 -33.46 -13.42 -33.58
C LEU A 68 -34.13 -13.99 -34.83
N CYS A 69 -34.77 -15.15 -34.70
CA CYS A 69 -35.52 -15.74 -35.80
C CYS A 69 -36.70 -14.84 -36.22
N LEU A 70 -37.38 -14.20 -35.28
CA LEU A 70 -38.47 -13.26 -35.58
C LEU A 70 -37.99 -12.02 -36.34
N THR A 71 -36.83 -11.45 -35.97
CA THR A 71 -36.19 -10.35 -36.73
C THR A 71 -36.05 -10.73 -38.20
N GLU A 72 -35.50 -11.90 -38.49
CA GLU A 72 -35.29 -12.33 -39.89
C GLU A 72 -36.61 -12.61 -40.62
N VAL A 73 -37.61 -13.19 -39.95
CA VAL A 73 -38.93 -13.41 -40.55
C VAL A 73 -39.61 -12.09 -40.91
N ILE A 74 -39.50 -11.07 -40.05
CA ILE A 74 -40.01 -9.71 -40.36
C ILE A 74 -39.21 -9.12 -41.53
N ASN A 75 -37.89 -9.28 -41.55
CA ASN A 75 -37.02 -8.80 -42.61
C ASN A 75 -37.38 -9.40 -43.97
N LEU A 76 -37.63 -10.72 -44.04
CA LEU A 76 -38.12 -11.36 -45.26
C LEU A 76 -39.43 -10.74 -45.75
N ALA A 77 -40.40 -10.56 -44.85
CA ALA A 77 -41.70 -9.99 -45.21
C ALA A 77 -41.62 -8.51 -45.66
N VAL A 78 -40.78 -7.70 -45.02
CA VAL A 78 -40.58 -6.29 -45.40
C VAL A 78 -40.01 -6.17 -46.82
N ASN A 79 -39.11 -7.09 -47.21
CA ASN A 79 -38.49 -7.15 -48.52
C ASN A 79 -39.41 -7.73 -49.62
N MET A 80 -40.59 -8.27 -49.28
CA MET A 80 -41.58 -8.71 -50.26
C MET A 80 -42.38 -7.54 -50.85
N PRO A 81 -42.85 -7.64 -52.10
CA PRO A 81 -43.68 -6.61 -52.74
C PRO A 81 -44.95 -6.30 -51.93
N PRO A 82 -45.40 -5.03 -51.90
CA PRO A 82 -46.70 -4.67 -51.32
C PRO A 82 -47.84 -5.48 -51.95
N GLY A 83 -48.64 -6.16 -51.12
CA GLY A 83 -49.73 -7.05 -51.56
C GLY A 83 -49.38 -8.54 -51.65
N GLN A 84 -48.11 -8.92 -51.51
CA GLN A 84 -47.64 -10.31 -51.39
C GLN A 84 -47.06 -10.64 -50.02
N ARG A 85 -47.38 -9.81 -49.02
CA ARG A 85 -46.89 -9.97 -47.65
C ARG A 85 -47.80 -10.90 -46.85
N PRO A 86 -47.25 -11.69 -45.92
CA PRO A 86 -48.06 -12.58 -45.10
C PRO A 86 -48.90 -11.79 -44.09
N LYS A 87 -50.08 -12.33 -43.78
CA LYS A 87 -51.01 -11.77 -42.80
C LYS A 87 -50.32 -11.56 -41.44
N GLY A 88 -50.53 -10.40 -40.83
CA GLY A 88 -49.85 -9.98 -39.61
C GLY A 88 -48.50 -9.28 -39.83
N LEU A 89 -48.01 -9.24 -41.08
CA LEU A 89 -46.81 -8.51 -41.52
C LEU A 89 -47.06 -7.72 -42.82
N GLU A 90 -48.32 -7.45 -43.20
CA GLU A 90 -48.64 -6.63 -44.38
C GLU A 90 -48.08 -5.21 -44.23
N SER A 91 -48.10 -4.70 -42.99
CA SER A 91 -47.41 -3.50 -42.57
C SER A 91 -46.80 -3.66 -41.18
N THR A 92 -45.82 -2.82 -40.86
CA THR A 92 -45.22 -2.79 -39.51
C THR A 92 -46.25 -2.42 -38.43
N ASN A 93 -47.27 -1.64 -38.79
CA ASN A 93 -48.41 -1.32 -37.93
C ASN A 93 -49.29 -2.54 -37.62
N GLU A 94 -49.49 -3.42 -38.61
CA GLU A 94 -50.20 -4.68 -38.43
C GLU A 94 -49.39 -5.65 -37.55
N PHE A 95 -48.06 -5.67 -37.70
CA PHE A 95 -47.18 -6.44 -36.81
C PHE A 95 -47.33 -6.02 -35.35
N LEU A 96 -47.30 -4.71 -35.05
CA LEU A 96 -47.50 -4.21 -33.68
C LEU A 96 -48.87 -4.64 -33.13
N GLY A 97 -49.92 -4.61 -33.96
CA GLY A 97 -51.24 -5.12 -33.59
C GLY A 97 -51.23 -6.61 -33.28
N THR A 98 -50.64 -7.41 -34.18
CA THR A 98 -50.49 -8.87 -34.07
C THR A 98 -49.72 -9.26 -32.81
N LEU A 99 -48.59 -8.60 -32.54
CA LEU A 99 -47.79 -8.77 -31.33
C LEU A 99 -48.62 -8.50 -30.08
N SER A 100 -49.37 -7.38 -30.05
CA SER A 100 -50.18 -7.01 -28.89
C SER A 100 -51.39 -7.92 -28.67
N THR A 101 -51.98 -8.46 -29.74
CA THR A 101 -53.08 -9.42 -29.69
C THR A 101 -52.62 -10.80 -29.20
N ILE A 102 -51.52 -11.33 -29.74
CA ILE A 102 -51.00 -12.65 -29.37
C ILE A 102 -50.49 -12.65 -27.94
N LEU A 103 -49.78 -11.60 -27.53
CA LEU A 103 -49.21 -11.46 -26.19
C LEU A 103 -50.10 -10.64 -25.25
N ASN A 104 -51.43 -10.79 -25.31
CA ASN A 104 -52.32 -10.03 -24.45
C ASN A 104 -52.36 -10.61 -23.02
N VAL A 105 -52.21 -9.75 -22.01
CA VAL A 105 -52.29 -10.13 -20.58
C VAL A 105 -53.75 -10.21 -20.11
N ASN A 106 -54.67 -9.55 -20.81
CA ASN A 106 -56.07 -9.37 -20.39
C ASN A 106 -57.02 -10.44 -20.93
N VAL A 107 -56.52 -11.52 -21.54
CA VAL A 107 -57.34 -12.56 -22.22
C VAL A 107 -58.36 -13.23 -21.28
N ASN A 108 -58.13 -13.18 -19.96
CA ASN A 108 -58.96 -13.83 -18.96
C ASN A 108 -59.82 -12.89 -18.10
N GLU A 109 -59.98 -11.60 -18.45
CA GLU A 109 -60.73 -10.61 -17.64
C GLU A 109 -62.21 -11.01 -17.36
N GLY A 110 -62.76 -12.03 -18.04
CA GLY A 110 -64.10 -12.59 -17.78
C GLY A 110 -64.14 -13.96 -17.05
N THR A 111 -63.01 -14.57 -16.68
CA THR A 111 -62.99 -15.87 -15.98
C THR A 111 -62.32 -15.74 -14.61
N LYS A 112 -62.88 -16.36 -13.56
CA LYS A 112 -62.42 -16.27 -12.16
C LYS A 112 -60.98 -16.79 -11.89
N LYS A 113 -60.20 -17.18 -12.91
CA LYS A 113 -58.80 -17.60 -12.77
C LYS A 113 -57.86 -16.46 -13.17
N SER A 114 -57.30 -15.79 -12.16
CA SER A 114 -56.18 -14.85 -12.35
C SER A 114 -54.98 -15.59 -12.95
N MET A 115 -54.31 -14.97 -13.93
CA MET A 115 -53.14 -15.53 -14.60
C MET A 115 -51.98 -15.67 -13.61
N LYS A 116 -51.20 -16.76 -13.68
CA LYS A 116 -50.05 -16.94 -12.79
C LYS A 116 -49.00 -15.85 -13.08
N GLY A 117 -48.41 -15.27 -12.03
CA GLY A 117 -47.44 -14.17 -12.18
C GLY A 117 -46.20 -14.50 -13.02
N LYS A 118 -45.84 -15.80 -13.13
CA LYS A 118 -44.76 -16.27 -14.01
C LYS A 118 -45.13 -16.14 -15.50
N ASP A 119 -46.35 -16.53 -15.86
CA ASP A 119 -46.87 -16.44 -17.23
C ASP A 119 -47.06 -14.96 -17.64
N GLU A 120 -47.57 -14.12 -16.72
CA GLU A 120 -47.65 -12.66 -16.90
C GLU A 120 -46.28 -12.04 -17.17
N ARG A 121 -45.27 -12.42 -16.38
CA ARG A 121 -43.90 -11.97 -16.58
C ARG A 121 -43.35 -12.41 -17.95
N GLY A 122 -43.58 -13.66 -18.33
CA GLY A 122 -43.19 -14.20 -19.63
C GLY A 122 -43.78 -13.39 -20.79
N ILE A 123 -45.09 -13.13 -20.76
CA ILE A 123 -45.81 -12.36 -21.78
C ILE A 123 -45.29 -10.92 -21.89
N LEU A 124 -45.10 -10.22 -20.78
CA LEU A 124 -44.62 -8.83 -20.78
C LEU A 124 -43.19 -8.71 -21.32
N PHE A 125 -42.27 -9.60 -20.92
CA PHE A 125 -40.95 -9.65 -21.54
C PHE A 125 -41.02 -10.09 -23.00
N GLY A 126 -41.93 -10.99 -23.34
CA GLY A 126 -42.16 -11.39 -24.72
C GLY A 126 -42.53 -10.20 -25.61
N LYS A 127 -43.42 -9.30 -25.13
CA LYS A 127 -43.74 -8.06 -25.83
C LYS A 127 -42.51 -7.16 -26.00
N LEU A 128 -41.71 -6.98 -24.94
CA LEU A 128 -40.49 -6.19 -25.02
C LEU A 128 -39.51 -6.75 -26.07
N PHE A 129 -39.29 -8.06 -26.09
CA PHE A 129 -38.40 -8.70 -27.07
C PHE A 129 -38.96 -8.66 -28.50
N GLY A 130 -40.29 -8.74 -28.67
CA GLY A 130 -40.94 -8.57 -29.97
C GLY A 130 -40.91 -7.12 -30.48
N LEU A 131 -40.85 -6.12 -29.60
CA LEU A 131 -40.57 -4.74 -29.99
C LEU A 131 -39.09 -4.57 -30.33
N LYS A 132 -38.18 -5.17 -29.53
CA LYS A 132 -36.74 -5.14 -29.77
C LYS A 132 -36.31 -5.82 -31.07
N SER A 133 -37.06 -6.79 -31.60
CA SER A 133 -36.71 -7.42 -32.88
C SER A 133 -36.66 -6.40 -34.03
N LEU A 134 -37.46 -5.33 -33.94
CA LEU A 134 -37.47 -4.24 -34.93
C LEU A 134 -36.24 -3.32 -34.85
N LEU A 135 -35.46 -3.39 -33.77
CA LEU A 135 -34.32 -2.50 -33.52
C LEU A 135 -32.99 -3.04 -34.05
N ASN A 136 -32.98 -4.24 -34.64
CA ASN A 136 -31.77 -4.81 -35.26
C ASN A 136 -31.68 -4.39 -36.72
N GLU A 137 -30.46 -4.23 -37.24
CA GLU A 137 -30.26 -4.03 -38.68
C GLU A 137 -30.56 -5.32 -39.46
N PRO A 138 -31.07 -5.22 -40.72
CA PRO A 138 -31.38 -4.00 -41.47
C PRO A 138 -32.77 -3.40 -41.16
N LEU A 139 -33.59 -4.06 -40.33
CA LEU A 139 -34.96 -3.63 -40.04
C LEU A 139 -35.03 -2.22 -39.45
N PHE A 140 -34.10 -1.88 -38.56
CA PHE A 140 -34.08 -0.56 -37.95
C PHE A 140 -34.00 0.56 -38.99
N SER A 141 -33.04 0.45 -39.93
CA SER A 141 -32.89 1.40 -41.04
C SER A 141 -34.10 1.42 -41.96
N GLU A 142 -34.61 0.25 -42.34
CA GLU A 142 -35.76 0.13 -43.26
C GLU A 142 -37.07 0.68 -42.68
N ILE A 143 -37.30 0.50 -41.37
CA ILE A 143 -38.57 0.81 -40.72
C ILE A 143 -38.55 2.20 -40.08
N PHE A 144 -37.48 2.55 -39.36
CA PHE A 144 -37.44 3.80 -38.60
C PHE A 144 -36.73 4.90 -39.38
N VAL A 145 -35.49 4.68 -39.81
CA VAL A 145 -34.68 5.74 -40.47
C VAL A 145 -35.34 6.23 -41.75
N LYS A 146 -35.70 5.33 -42.67
CA LYS A 146 -36.35 5.70 -43.94
C LYS A 146 -37.71 6.38 -43.76
N ASP A 147 -38.44 6.09 -42.68
CA ASP A 147 -39.74 6.71 -42.40
C ASP A 147 -39.55 8.12 -41.86
N LEU A 148 -38.59 8.32 -40.94
CA LEU A 148 -38.19 9.64 -40.43
C LEU A 148 -37.59 10.53 -41.51
N GLU A 149 -36.74 10.00 -42.40
CA GLU A 149 -36.16 10.76 -43.54
C GLU A 149 -37.24 11.28 -44.49
N LYS A 150 -38.40 10.61 -44.57
CA LYS A 150 -39.57 11.05 -45.34
C LYS A 150 -40.45 12.05 -44.57
N GLY A 151 -40.05 12.45 -43.36
CA GLY A 151 -40.83 13.31 -42.47
C GLY A 151 -42.00 12.61 -41.77
N ASN A 152 -42.08 11.28 -41.83
CA ASN A 152 -43.13 10.53 -41.16
C ASN A 152 -42.69 10.10 -39.75
N THR A 153 -43.56 10.35 -38.78
CA THR A 153 -43.32 10.08 -37.35
C THR A 153 -44.35 9.13 -36.76
N GLU A 154 -45.35 8.72 -37.54
CA GLU A 154 -46.51 7.98 -37.04
C GLU A 154 -46.11 6.62 -36.46
N PHE A 155 -45.27 5.87 -37.18
CA PHE A 155 -44.82 4.57 -36.71
C PHE A 155 -43.96 4.68 -35.44
N PHE A 156 -43.01 5.63 -35.43
CA PHE A 156 -42.14 5.84 -34.29
C PHE A 156 -42.90 6.28 -33.03
N ILE A 157 -43.90 7.15 -33.19
CA ILE A 157 -44.81 7.56 -32.11
C ILE A 157 -45.58 6.36 -31.58
N ARG A 158 -46.17 5.54 -32.46
CA ARG A 158 -46.91 4.35 -32.05
C ARG A 158 -46.02 3.33 -31.34
N PHE A 159 -44.80 3.13 -31.82
CA PHE A 159 -43.80 2.28 -31.16
C PHE A 159 -43.46 2.79 -29.76
N THR A 160 -43.27 4.11 -29.62
CA THR A 160 -43.01 4.79 -28.34
C THR A 160 -44.19 4.60 -27.37
N GLU A 161 -45.42 4.79 -27.82
CA GLU A 161 -46.62 4.56 -27.00
C GLU A 161 -46.73 3.09 -26.56
N GLN A 162 -46.47 2.11 -27.44
CA GLN A 162 -46.48 0.69 -27.05
C GLN A 162 -45.42 0.36 -25.99
N LEU A 163 -44.22 0.94 -26.07
CA LEU A 163 -43.18 0.75 -25.06
C LEU A 163 -43.55 1.42 -23.73
N ILE A 164 -44.13 2.63 -23.76
CA ILE A 164 -44.58 3.33 -22.55
C ILE A 164 -45.73 2.58 -21.89
N ASP A 165 -46.73 2.15 -22.66
CA ASP A 165 -47.85 1.34 -22.17
C ASP A 165 -47.35 0.06 -21.50
N LEU A 166 -46.35 -0.60 -22.08
CA LEU A 166 -45.69 -1.77 -21.50
C LEU A 166 -44.96 -1.42 -20.21
N ALA A 167 -44.19 -0.32 -20.20
CA ALA A 167 -43.43 0.16 -19.05
C ALA A 167 -44.33 0.48 -17.84
N LEU A 168 -45.53 1.02 -18.09
CA LEU A 168 -46.50 1.40 -17.07
C LEU A 168 -47.31 0.22 -16.51
N LYS A 169 -47.19 -1.00 -17.07
CA LYS A 169 -47.87 -2.19 -16.53
C LYS A 169 -47.34 -2.62 -15.16
N LYS A 170 -46.01 -2.66 -14.98
CA LYS A 170 -45.34 -3.12 -13.73
C LYS A 170 -44.00 -2.40 -13.53
N ASN A 171 -43.67 -2.10 -12.27
CA ASN A 171 -42.43 -1.39 -11.93
C ASN A 171 -41.14 -2.09 -12.40
N TRP A 172 -41.08 -3.43 -12.38
CA TRP A 172 -39.86 -4.17 -12.71
C TRP A 172 -39.56 -4.23 -14.22
N ILE A 173 -40.51 -3.93 -15.12
CA ILE A 173 -40.28 -3.86 -16.57
C ILE A 173 -40.07 -2.43 -17.06
N LYS A 174 -40.39 -1.44 -16.21
CA LYS A 174 -40.33 -0.02 -16.53
C LYS A 174 -38.97 0.41 -17.08
N GLU A 175 -37.91 0.21 -16.30
CA GLU A 175 -36.55 0.61 -16.69
C GLU A 175 -36.04 -0.09 -17.96
N PRO A 176 -36.19 -1.43 -18.14
CA PRO A 176 -35.86 -2.08 -19.42
C PRO A 176 -36.57 -1.49 -20.65
N CYS A 177 -37.86 -1.14 -20.54
CA CYS A 177 -38.61 -0.51 -21.64
C CYS A 177 -38.07 0.89 -21.95
N PHE A 178 -37.90 1.74 -20.94
CA PHE A 178 -37.39 3.10 -21.15
C PHE A 178 -35.94 3.15 -21.59
N PHE A 179 -35.10 2.22 -21.12
CA PHE A 179 -33.74 2.08 -21.62
C PHE A 179 -33.72 1.69 -23.11
N THR A 180 -34.63 0.79 -23.52
CA THR A 180 -34.80 0.43 -24.94
C THR A 180 -35.25 1.64 -25.77
N LEU A 181 -36.20 2.42 -25.25
CA LEU A 181 -36.65 3.65 -25.90
C LEU A 181 -35.53 4.69 -26.00
N PHE A 182 -34.75 4.88 -24.93
CA PHE A 182 -33.58 5.77 -24.91
C PHE A 182 -32.55 5.37 -25.97
N GLN A 183 -32.21 4.08 -26.07
CA GLN A 183 -31.30 3.58 -27.11
C GLN A 183 -31.84 3.81 -28.52
N THR A 184 -33.14 3.56 -28.71
CA THR A 184 -33.83 3.80 -29.99
C THR A 184 -33.74 5.28 -30.38
N MET A 185 -34.08 6.19 -29.46
CA MET A 185 -33.97 7.63 -29.67
C MET A 185 -32.53 8.07 -29.96
N LYS A 186 -31.55 7.51 -29.24
CA LYS A 186 -30.14 7.82 -29.46
C LYS A 186 -29.66 7.41 -30.86
N MET A 187 -30.13 6.26 -31.38
CA MET A 187 -29.83 5.83 -32.75
C MET A 187 -30.56 6.67 -33.80
N LEU A 188 -31.76 7.18 -33.49
CA LEU A 188 -32.55 8.03 -34.39
C LEU A 188 -32.16 9.51 -34.36
N LEU A 189 -31.42 9.96 -33.34
CA LEU A 189 -31.10 11.36 -33.08
C LEU A 189 -30.60 12.14 -34.30
N PRO A 190 -29.73 11.61 -35.19
CA PRO A 190 -29.28 12.32 -36.39
C PRO A 190 -30.37 12.60 -37.44
N PHE A 191 -31.48 11.87 -37.38
CA PHE A 191 -32.59 11.94 -38.34
C PHE A 191 -33.83 12.63 -37.77
N MET A 192 -33.77 13.07 -36.51
CA MET A 192 -34.88 13.75 -35.86
C MET A 192 -34.89 15.24 -36.22
N ASP A 193 -36.08 15.80 -36.35
CA ASP A 193 -36.33 17.23 -36.45
C ASP A 193 -37.05 17.77 -35.21
N GLU A 194 -37.22 19.09 -35.14
CA GLU A 194 -37.92 19.78 -34.04
C GLU A 194 -39.35 19.22 -33.85
N SER A 195 -40.07 18.95 -34.94
CA SER A 195 -41.44 18.40 -34.87
C SER A 195 -41.48 17.00 -34.26
N SER A 196 -40.53 16.13 -34.63
CA SER A 196 -40.41 14.78 -34.06
C SER A 196 -40.12 14.83 -32.56
N ALA A 197 -39.17 15.68 -32.15
CA ALA A 197 -38.83 15.87 -30.75
C ALA A 197 -40.01 16.41 -29.94
N GLU A 198 -40.73 17.42 -30.45
CA GLU A 198 -41.92 17.98 -29.81
C GLU A 198 -42.98 16.90 -29.56
N LYS A 199 -43.31 16.09 -30.57
CA LYS A 199 -44.31 15.02 -30.44
C LYS A 199 -43.93 14.00 -29.36
N ILE A 200 -42.65 13.65 -29.24
CA ILE A 200 -42.17 12.74 -28.18
C ILE A 200 -42.33 13.36 -26.81
N LEU A 201 -41.94 14.63 -26.64
CA LEU A 201 -42.07 15.34 -25.37
C LEU A 201 -43.55 15.48 -24.95
N LEU A 202 -44.46 15.72 -25.91
CA LEU A 202 -45.90 15.74 -25.67
C LEU A 202 -46.46 14.35 -25.29
N ILE A 203 -45.90 13.26 -25.81
CA ILE A 203 -46.25 11.89 -25.36
C ILE A 203 -45.79 11.70 -23.91
N TYR A 204 -44.57 12.12 -23.57
CA TYR A 204 -44.09 12.03 -22.17
C TYR A 204 -44.99 12.85 -21.23
N ASP A 205 -45.45 14.03 -21.65
CA ASP A 205 -46.42 14.84 -20.91
C ASP A 205 -47.76 14.12 -20.74
N LYS A 206 -48.33 13.57 -21.83
CA LYS A 206 -49.57 12.78 -21.81
C LYS A 206 -49.54 11.64 -20.78
N TYR A 207 -48.38 11.00 -20.60
CA TYR A 207 -48.18 9.91 -19.63
C TYR A 207 -47.62 10.34 -18.26
N ASN A 208 -47.48 11.65 -17.99
CA ASN A 208 -46.88 12.19 -16.75
C ASN A 208 -45.43 11.74 -16.49
N LEU A 209 -44.64 11.63 -17.55
CA LEU A 209 -43.24 11.15 -17.51
C LEU A 209 -42.21 12.28 -17.59
N THR A 210 -42.62 13.52 -17.89
CA THR A 210 -41.73 14.69 -18.05
C THR A 210 -40.76 14.88 -16.88
N LEU A 211 -41.26 14.76 -15.64
CA LEU A 211 -40.49 14.92 -14.39
C LEU A 211 -40.15 13.57 -13.74
N THR A 212 -39.68 12.62 -14.55
CA THR A 212 -39.16 11.32 -14.08
C THR A 212 -37.71 11.14 -14.51
N ASN A 213 -37.00 10.16 -13.96
CA ASN A 213 -35.62 9.87 -14.38
C ASN A 213 -35.54 9.46 -15.86
N GLU A 214 -36.58 8.80 -16.37
CA GLU A 214 -36.68 8.41 -17.77
C GLU A 214 -36.97 9.61 -18.69
N GLY A 215 -37.88 10.50 -18.28
CA GLY A 215 -38.11 11.79 -18.96
C GLY A 215 -36.87 12.66 -18.97
N LEU A 216 -36.21 12.81 -17.83
CA LEU A 216 -34.95 13.53 -17.69
C LEU A 216 -33.89 13.01 -18.68
N SER A 217 -33.68 11.70 -18.75
CA SER A 217 -32.71 11.12 -19.70
C SER A 217 -33.02 11.47 -21.16
N THR A 218 -34.29 11.59 -21.52
CA THR A 218 -34.74 11.93 -22.87
C THR A 218 -34.48 13.41 -23.17
N TYR A 219 -34.81 14.32 -22.24
CA TYR A 219 -34.47 15.74 -22.37
C TYR A 219 -32.96 15.96 -22.49
N LEU A 220 -32.16 15.27 -21.68
CA LEU A 220 -30.70 15.37 -21.73
C LEU A 220 -30.14 14.91 -23.08
N LEU A 221 -30.66 13.79 -23.62
CA LEU A 221 -30.29 13.29 -24.94
C LEU A 221 -30.61 14.30 -26.04
N LEU A 222 -31.85 14.77 -26.10
CA LEU A 222 -32.31 15.69 -27.15
C LEU A 222 -31.58 17.04 -27.11
N LYS A 223 -31.33 17.59 -25.91
CA LYS A 223 -30.73 18.93 -25.78
C LYS A 223 -29.22 18.96 -25.90
N TYR A 224 -28.51 17.97 -25.33
CA TYR A 224 -27.05 18.02 -25.19
C TYR A 224 -26.29 17.03 -26.07
N GLU A 225 -26.91 15.94 -26.50
CA GLU A 225 -26.35 15.06 -27.52
C GLU A 225 -26.88 15.38 -28.93
N GLY A 226 -28.10 15.93 -29.03
CA GLY A 226 -28.73 16.35 -30.29
C GLY A 226 -28.38 17.78 -30.72
N ASP A 227 -29.02 18.26 -31.79
CA ASP A 227 -28.94 19.67 -32.21
C ASP A 227 -29.72 20.56 -31.23
N GLU A 228 -29.15 21.71 -30.87
CA GLU A 228 -29.68 22.59 -29.82
C GLU A 228 -31.07 23.14 -30.16
N SER A 229 -31.40 23.20 -31.47
CA SER A 229 -32.69 23.59 -32.03
C SER A 229 -33.75 22.48 -32.04
N LEU A 230 -33.43 21.24 -31.63
CA LEU A 230 -34.42 20.15 -31.61
C LEU A 230 -35.53 20.37 -30.58
N ILE A 231 -35.25 21.09 -29.49
CA ILE A 231 -36.26 21.38 -28.48
C ILE A 231 -36.86 22.76 -28.75
N PRO A 232 -38.18 22.84 -29.04
CA PRO A 232 -38.86 24.11 -29.21
C PRO A 232 -38.68 25.05 -28.03
N SER A 233 -38.62 26.35 -28.33
CA SER A 233 -38.53 27.40 -27.29
C SER A 233 -39.80 27.47 -26.43
N VAL A 234 -40.95 27.04 -27.00
CA VAL A 234 -42.25 26.98 -26.34
C VAL A 234 -42.83 25.60 -26.57
N LEU A 235 -43.17 24.89 -25.48
CA LEU A 235 -43.86 23.61 -25.51
C LEU A 235 -45.16 23.76 -24.71
N ASP A 236 -46.30 23.41 -25.32
CA ASP A 236 -47.63 23.46 -24.68
C ASP A 236 -47.86 22.21 -23.81
N LEU A 237 -47.13 22.12 -22.70
CA LEU A 237 -47.26 21.03 -21.73
C LEU A 237 -48.51 21.22 -20.86
N LYS A 238 -49.31 20.16 -20.71
CA LYS A 238 -50.50 20.14 -19.84
C LYS A 238 -50.14 19.92 -18.38
N ASN A 239 -48.99 19.29 -18.10
CA ASN A 239 -48.47 19.06 -16.76
C ASN A 239 -47.22 19.91 -16.51
N PRO A 240 -46.76 20.04 -15.24
CA PRO A 240 -45.55 20.77 -14.92
C PRO A 240 -44.31 20.23 -15.65
N GLY A 241 -43.54 21.12 -16.25
CA GLY A 241 -42.30 20.81 -16.96
C GLY A 241 -41.07 21.50 -16.39
N TRP A 242 -39.95 21.35 -17.10
CA TRP A 242 -38.71 22.05 -16.81
C TRP A 242 -38.83 23.53 -17.22
N LYS A 243 -38.36 24.46 -16.39
CA LYS A 243 -38.25 25.87 -16.81
C LYS A 243 -37.35 25.97 -18.03
N ASP A 244 -37.71 26.82 -18.99
CA ASP A 244 -37.00 27.03 -20.25
C ASP A 244 -36.78 25.75 -21.07
N ASN A 245 -37.56 24.68 -20.80
CA ASN A 245 -37.40 23.34 -21.37
C ASN A 245 -36.01 22.73 -21.20
N ASP A 246 -35.24 23.19 -20.21
CA ASP A 246 -33.87 22.76 -19.94
C ASP A 246 -33.72 22.23 -18.50
N PRO A 247 -33.56 20.90 -18.30
CA PRO A 247 -33.34 20.34 -16.97
C PRO A 247 -32.09 20.84 -16.23
N LEU A 248 -31.05 21.30 -16.95
CA LEU A 248 -29.81 21.81 -16.36
C LEU A 248 -29.73 23.34 -16.33
N ALA A 249 -30.84 24.04 -16.60
CA ALA A 249 -30.96 25.45 -16.28
C ALA A 249 -30.84 25.67 -14.77
N ARG A 250 -30.11 26.70 -14.35
CA ARG A 250 -29.79 26.95 -12.94
C ARG A 250 -31.03 27.02 -12.03
N GLY A 251 -32.12 27.56 -12.53
CA GLY A 251 -33.41 27.67 -11.80
C GLY A 251 -34.14 26.35 -11.58
N ASN A 252 -33.68 25.25 -12.21
CA ASN A 252 -34.26 23.91 -12.12
C ASN A 252 -33.51 22.97 -11.16
N LEU A 253 -32.38 23.37 -10.57
CA LEU A 253 -31.60 22.51 -9.66
C LEU A 253 -32.45 21.88 -8.52
N PRO A 254 -33.39 22.60 -7.86
CA PRO A 254 -34.26 21.98 -6.85
C PRO A 254 -35.25 20.96 -7.43
N LEU A 255 -35.72 21.18 -8.65
CA LEU A 255 -36.61 20.24 -9.34
C LEU A 255 -35.83 19.00 -9.80
N LEU A 256 -34.64 19.20 -10.38
CA LEU A 256 -33.73 18.15 -10.79
C LEU A 256 -33.39 17.21 -9.63
N THR A 257 -33.06 17.79 -8.47
CA THR A 257 -32.78 17.04 -7.24
C THR A 257 -33.95 16.16 -6.82
N LYS A 258 -35.19 16.68 -6.89
CA LYS A 258 -36.41 15.91 -6.55
C LYS A 258 -36.64 14.74 -7.53
N VAL A 259 -36.42 14.97 -8.83
CA VAL A 259 -36.57 13.96 -9.87
C VAL A 259 -35.55 12.83 -9.71
N LEU A 260 -34.28 13.16 -9.49
CA LEU A 260 -33.20 12.17 -9.28
C LEU A 260 -33.46 11.26 -8.07
N ARG A 261 -34.16 11.79 -7.06
CA ARG A 261 -34.57 11.03 -5.86
C ARG A 261 -35.78 10.12 -6.09
N ASN A 262 -36.29 10.01 -7.32
CA ASN A 262 -37.53 9.29 -7.67
C ASN A 262 -38.73 9.73 -6.81
N SER A 263 -38.80 11.01 -6.43
CA SER A 263 -39.92 11.53 -5.63
C SER A 263 -41.00 12.06 -6.57
N SER A 264 -42.24 11.57 -6.45
CA SER A 264 -43.36 12.06 -7.25
C SER A 264 -43.68 13.52 -6.90
N VAL A 265 -43.51 14.40 -7.88
CA VAL A 265 -43.69 15.85 -7.73
C VAL A 265 -45.10 16.23 -8.19
N ILE A 266 -45.90 16.86 -7.32
CA ILE A 266 -47.23 17.38 -7.67
C ILE A 266 -47.25 18.89 -7.35
N PRO A 267 -47.90 19.74 -8.18
CA PRO A 267 -48.10 21.14 -7.85
C PRO A 267 -49.02 21.28 -6.62
N ASP A 268 -48.68 22.19 -5.71
CA ASP A 268 -49.53 22.59 -4.60
C ASP A 268 -50.52 23.69 -5.01
N ALA A 269 -51.46 24.00 -4.10
CA ALA A 269 -52.53 24.97 -4.35
C ALA A 269 -52.06 26.39 -4.69
N ASN A 270 -50.78 26.72 -4.48
CA ASN A 270 -50.16 28.01 -4.79
C ASN A 270 -49.15 27.93 -5.95
N GLY A 271 -49.14 26.83 -6.71
CA GLY A 271 -48.18 26.61 -7.81
C GLY A 271 -46.78 26.18 -7.35
N GLY A 272 -46.59 25.85 -6.06
CA GLY A 272 -45.33 25.33 -5.53
C GLY A 272 -45.24 23.80 -5.61
N LEU A 273 -44.11 23.24 -6.03
CA LEU A 273 -43.94 21.78 -6.20
C LEU A 273 -43.79 21.07 -4.83
N LYS A 274 -44.83 20.36 -4.34
CA LYS A 274 -44.80 19.57 -3.09
C LYS A 274 -44.62 18.07 -3.32
N GLU A 275 -43.95 17.43 -2.36
CA GLU A 275 -43.76 15.98 -2.35
C GLU A 275 -45.03 15.26 -1.90
N THR A 276 -45.44 14.24 -2.64
CA THR A 276 -46.54 13.38 -2.21
C THR A 276 -46.03 12.30 -1.26
N LYS A 277 -46.61 12.23 -0.04
CA LYS A 277 -46.40 11.14 0.93
C LYS A 277 -46.97 9.77 0.48
N LYS A 278 -47.37 9.61 -0.79
CA LYS A 278 -48.24 8.51 -1.27
C LYS A 278 -47.55 7.34 -1.98
N GLN A 279 -46.24 7.33 -2.19
CA GLN A 279 -45.55 6.12 -2.69
C GLN A 279 -44.89 5.36 -1.54
N LYS A 280 -45.67 4.47 -0.93
CA LYS A 280 -45.23 3.61 0.18
C LYS A 280 -44.53 2.32 -0.26
N ASN A 281 -44.19 2.14 -1.54
CA ASN A 281 -43.49 0.95 -2.04
C ASN A 281 -42.85 1.20 -3.43
N THR A 282 -41.82 2.03 -3.50
CA THR A 282 -40.83 1.88 -4.58
C THR A 282 -39.96 0.69 -4.20
N ASN A 283 -40.09 -0.43 -4.93
CA ASN A 283 -39.19 -1.57 -4.79
C ASN A 283 -37.76 -1.07 -4.98
N TRP A 284 -36.97 -1.07 -3.90
CA TRP A 284 -35.56 -0.71 -3.97
C TRP A 284 -34.80 -1.65 -4.91
N ASN A 285 -33.89 -1.09 -5.69
CA ASN A 285 -33.01 -1.82 -6.60
C ASN A 285 -31.55 -1.44 -6.28
N PRO A 286 -30.64 -2.40 -6.05
CA PRO A 286 -29.21 -2.13 -5.79
C PRO A 286 -28.43 -1.69 -7.04
N ARG A 287 -29.11 -1.20 -8.08
CA ARG A 287 -28.49 -0.70 -9.32
C ARG A 287 -28.83 0.77 -9.51
N LEU A 288 -27.85 1.53 -9.97
CA LEU A 288 -28.02 2.93 -10.30
C LEU A 288 -28.81 3.06 -11.60
N HIS A 289 -29.81 3.95 -11.64
CA HIS A 289 -30.58 4.21 -12.84
C HIS A 289 -29.68 4.77 -13.95
N PHE A 290 -29.90 4.36 -15.21
CA PHE A 290 -29.01 4.72 -16.33
C PHE A 290 -28.88 6.24 -16.59
N VAL A 291 -29.83 7.06 -16.13
CA VAL A 291 -29.78 8.53 -16.22
C VAL A 291 -28.45 9.12 -15.72
N TRP A 292 -27.82 8.53 -14.70
CA TRP A 292 -26.54 9.00 -14.17
C TRP A 292 -25.38 8.83 -15.17
N SER A 293 -25.44 7.78 -16.00
CA SER A 293 -24.47 7.56 -17.07
C SER A 293 -24.59 8.57 -18.21
N VAL A 294 -25.74 9.24 -18.32
CA VAL A 294 -25.99 10.32 -19.28
C VAL A 294 -25.65 11.67 -18.65
N LEU A 295 -26.08 11.91 -17.40
CA LEU A 295 -25.97 13.19 -16.73
C LEU A 295 -24.54 13.56 -16.33
N LEU A 296 -23.78 12.65 -15.71
CA LEU A 296 -22.46 12.97 -15.16
C LEU A 296 -21.45 13.39 -16.24
N PRO A 297 -21.36 12.74 -17.42
CA PRO A 297 -20.46 13.18 -18.49
C PRO A 297 -20.75 14.59 -19.03
N LEU A 298 -21.98 15.10 -18.90
CA LEU A 298 -22.32 16.45 -19.38
C LEU A 298 -21.59 17.56 -18.63
N PHE A 299 -21.23 17.32 -17.37
CA PHE A 299 -20.40 18.25 -16.59
C PHE A 299 -18.95 18.28 -17.09
N GLY A 300 -18.45 17.22 -17.73
CA GLY A 300 -17.06 17.14 -18.20
C GLY A 300 -16.80 17.67 -19.61
N ASN A 301 -17.81 17.68 -20.47
CA ASN A 301 -17.63 17.89 -21.91
C ASN A 301 -17.57 19.36 -22.36
N GLY A 302 -17.50 20.34 -21.45
CA GLY A 302 -17.52 21.77 -21.80
C GLY A 302 -18.82 22.27 -22.45
N LYS A 303 -19.79 21.38 -22.73
CA LYS A 303 -21.09 21.68 -23.36
C LYS A 303 -21.99 22.58 -22.52
N LEU A 304 -21.72 22.70 -21.21
CA LEU A 304 -22.43 23.60 -20.31
C LEU A 304 -21.80 25.01 -20.24
N GLU A 305 -20.66 25.24 -20.90
CA GLU A 305 -20.03 26.55 -21.04
C GLU A 305 -20.47 27.21 -22.35
N ASN A 306 -21.47 28.11 -22.26
CA ASN A 306 -21.95 28.87 -23.42
C ASN A 306 -20.82 29.66 -24.11
N THR A 307 -20.38 29.17 -25.27
CA THR A 307 -19.48 29.87 -26.20
C THR A 307 -20.29 30.73 -27.17
N SER A 308 -20.84 31.85 -26.71
CA SER A 308 -21.21 32.91 -27.64
C SER A 308 -19.94 33.64 -28.08
N HIS A 309 -19.47 33.36 -29.30
CA HIS A 309 -18.40 34.06 -30.00
C HIS A 309 -18.52 35.59 -29.84
N ILE A 310 -17.51 36.23 -29.23
CA ILE A 310 -17.35 37.69 -29.29
C ILE A 310 -16.40 37.98 -30.46
N SER A 311 -16.95 38.48 -31.57
CA SER A 311 -16.18 39.22 -32.55
C SER A 311 -15.65 40.51 -31.90
N LYS A 312 -14.36 40.75 -32.08
CA LYS A 312 -13.60 41.86 -31.49
C LYS A 312 -14.24 43.22 -31.82
N LYS A 313 -14.75 43.94 -30.80
CA LYS A 313 -14.48 45.40 -30.63
C LYS A 313 -14.94 45.91 -29.26
N ARG A 314 -14.02 46.62 -28.59
CA ARG A 314 -14.10 47.28 -27.27
C ARG A 314 -15.36 48.14 -27.07
N LYS A 315 -16.00 48.03 -25.91
CA LYS A 315 -16.11 49.12 -24.92
C LYS A 315 -16.64 48.62 -23.56
N LYS A 316 -16.06 49.18 -22.50
CA LYS A 316 -16.36 48.94 -21.07
C LYS A 316 -17.83 49.19 -20.73
N THR A 317 -18.49 48.21 -20.13
CA THR A 317 -19.54 48.38 -19.11
C THR A 317 -19.58 47.13 -18.21
N ASN A 318 -19.72 47.36 -16.90
CA ASN A 318 -19.93 46.35 -15.88
C ASN A 318 -21.18 45.52 -16.20
N ASN A 319 -21.01 44.25 -16.58
CA ASN A 319 -22.03 43.22 -16.44
C ASN A 319 -21.31 41.90 -16.14
N LYS A 320 -21.43 41.41 -14.90
CA LYS A 320 -21.09 40.03 -14.55
C LYS A 320 -21.88 39.12 -15.49
N LYS A 321 -21.18 38.35 -16.32
CA LYS A 321 -21.77 37.31 -17.16
C LYS A 321 -22.58 36.37 -16.24
N VAL A 322 -23.91 36.36 -16.37
CA VAL A 322 -24.76 35.41 -15.63
C VAL A 322 -24.60 34.05 -16.32
N GLN A 323 -23.93 33.11 -15.64
CA GLN A 323 -23.94 31.71 -16.06
C GLN A 323 -25.36 31.15 -15.84
N ASN A 324 -26.01 30.71 -16.93
CA ASN A 324 -27.39 30.21 -16.91
C ASN A 324 -27.51 28.69 -16.62
N SER A 325 -26.41 27.93 -16.67
CA SER A 325 -26.36 26.47 -16.49
C SER A 325 -25.88 26.05 -15.09
N ILE A 326 -26.38 24.92 -14.60
CA ILE A 326 -25.97 24.30 -13.32
C ILE A 326 -24.50 23.89 -13.39
N GLN A 327 -23.71 24.29 -12.39
CA GLN A 327 -22.31 23.87 -12.24
C GLN A 327 -22.19 22.59 -11.40
N PHE A 328 -21.15 21.78 -11.65
CA PHE A 328 -20.94 20.51 -10.94
C PHE A 328 -20.88 20.67 -9.40
N PRO A 329 -20.18 21.68 -8.81
CA PRO A 329 -20.12 21.80 -7.36
C PRO A 329 -21.47 22.07 -6.68
N GLU A 330 -22.31 22.92 -7.28
CA GLU A 330 -23.66 23.20 -6.75
C GLU A 330 -24.61 22.00 -6.98
N PHE A 331 -24.48 21.32 -8.12
CA PHE A 331 -25.17 20.06 -8.38
C PHE A 331 -24.81 18.99 -7.35
N TRP A 332 -23.53 18.72 -7.16
CA TRP A 332 -23.06 17.68 -6.25
C TRP A 332 -23.54 17.92 -4.83
N LYS A 333 -23.38 19.16 -4.34
CA LYS A 333 -23.81 19.54 -3.00
C LYS A 333 -25.32 19.26 -2.79
N MET A 334 -26.18 19.74 -3.69
CA MET A 334 -27.62 19.68 -3.45
C MET A 334 -28.24 18.34 -3.86
N ALA A 335 -27.87 17.84 -5.04
CA ALA A 335 -28.46 16.65 -5.65
C ALA A 335 -27.87 15.34 -5.11
N VAL A 336 -26.62 15.33 -4.65
CA VAL A 336 -25.93 14.13 -4.15
C VAL A 336 -25.70 14.21 -2.64
N ASP A 337 -24.94 15.17 -2.15
CA ASP A 337 -24.53 15.26 -0.73
C ASP A 337 -25.72 15.44 0.22
N GLU A 338 -26.51 16.50 0.02
CA GLU A 338 -27.65 16.86 0.88
C GLU A 338 -28.88 15.95 0.67
N SER A 339 -28.87 15.13 -0.39
CA SER A 339 -30.00 14.28 -0.79
C SER A 339 -29.77 12.80 -0.50
N PHE A 340 -28.65 12.23 -0.96
CA PHE A 340 -28.34 10.80 -0.80
C PHE A 340 -27.58 10.50 0.49
N PHE A 341 -26.76 11.44 0.95
CA PHE A 341 -25.94 11.30 2.16
C PHE A 341 -26.48 12.08 3.36
N ASN A 342 -27.66 12.68 3.24
CA ASN A 342 -28.35 13.32 4.36
C ASN A 342 -28.41 12.40 5.58
N GLU A 343 -28.31 12.97 6.78
CA GLU A 343 -28.40 12.23 8.04
C GLU A 343 -29.67 11.36 8.12
N LYS A 344 -30.80 11.91 7.65
CA LYS A 344 -32.11 11.23 7.61
C LYS A 344 -32.30 10.29 6.40
N ALA A 345 -31.32 10.17 5.49
CA ALA A 345 -31.41 9.27 4.35
C ALA A 345 -31.30 7.80 4.80
N SER A 346 -32.11 6.93 4.20
CA SER A 346 -32.11 5.49 4.50
C SER A 346 -30.83 4.81 4.01
N SER A 347 -30.54 3.61 4.53
CA SER A 347 -29.36 2.83 4.13
C SER A 347 -29.37 2.53 2.63
N GLU A 348 -30.53 2.22 2.06
CA GLU A 348 -30.74 1.98 0.63
C GLU A 348 -30.35 3.20 -0.22
N ARG A 349 -30.67 4.40 0.27
CA ARG A 349 -30.37 5.64 -0.44
C ARG A 349 -28.89 6.00 -0.33
N LYS A 350 -28.27 5.82 0.84
CA LYS A 350 -26.82 5.96 1.00
C LYS A 350 -26.04 4.94 0.15
N TYR A 351 -26.54 3.71 0.01
CA TYR A 351 -25.99 2.71 -0.91
C TYR A 351 -25.97 3.21 -2.36
N LEU A 352 -27.09 3.78 -2.85
CA LEU A 352 -27.12 4.40 -4.18
C LEU A 352 -26.18 5.61 -4.28
N GLY A 353 -26.04 6.38 -3.19
CA GLY A 353 -25.06 7.46 -3.08
C GLY A 353 -23.63 6.98 -3.35
N PHE A 354 -23.22 5.85 -2.77
CA PHE A 354 -21.90 5.25 -3.02
C PHE A 354 -21.72 4.86 -4.50
N LEU A 355 -22.74 4.28 -5.13
CA LEU A 355 -22.70 4.00 -6.58
C LEU A 355 -22.61 5.28 -7.43
N ILE A 356 -23.18 6.40 -6.98
CA ILE A 356 -23.03 7.71 -7.63
C ILE A 356 -21.59 8.20 -7.52
N ILE A 357 -20.91 8.00 -6.38
CA ILE A 357 -19.48 8.32 -6.23
C ILE A 357 -18.66 7.53 -7.25
N ASP A 358 -18.87 6.20 -7.34
CA ASP A 358 -18.16 5.36 -8.32
C ASP A 358 -18.40 5.82 -9.76
N ALA A 359 -19.64 6.17 -10.10
CA ALA A 359 -19.98 6.67 -11.43
C ALA A 359 -19.37 8.05 -11.71
N ALA A 360 -19.36 8.94 -10.71
CA ALA A 360 -18.81 10.28 -10.82
C ALA A 360 -17.31 10.24 -11.04
N PHE A 361 -16.58 9.45 -10.24
CA PHE A 361 -15.14 9.26 -10.43
C PHE A 361 -14.83 8.80 -11.86
N LYS A 362 -15.63 7.93 -12.48
CA LYS A 362 -15.39 7.49 -13.86
C LYS A 362 -15.72 8.56 -14.91
N ALA A 363 -16.73 9.40 -14.67
CA ALA A 363 -17.31 10.26 -15.71
C ALA A 363 -16.84 11.73 -15.68
N VAL A 364 -16.43 12.26 -14.52
CA VAL A 364 -16.13 13.70 -14.38
C VAL A 364 -14.63 14.00 -14.56
N PRO A 365 -14.25 15.23 -14.97
CA PRO A 365 -12.85 15.64 -15.06
C PRO A 365 -12.15 15.64 -13.69
N GLY A 366 -10.83 15.51 -13.71
CA GLY A 366 -9.97 15.53 -12.51
C GLY A 366 -10.17 16.77 -11.62
N SER A 367 -10.45 17.93 -12.22
CA SER A 367 -10.74 19.18 -11.50
C SER A 367 -11.98 19.13 -10.62
N TYR A 368 -12.89 18.18 -10.87
CA TYR A 368 -14.13 18.01 -10.11
C TYR A 368 -14.08 16.91 -9.05
N ILE A 369 -13.04 16.08 -9.04
CA ILE A 369 -12.87 14.99 -8.08
C ILE A 369 -12.88 15.50 -6.63
N GLY A 370 -12.24 16.64 -6.38
CA GLY A 370 -12.21 17.22 -5.03
C GLY A 370 -13.58 17.55 -4.46
N PHE A 371 -14.55 17.95 -5.30
CA PHE A 371 -15.92 18.25 -4.84
C PHE A 371 -16.71 17.01 -4.43
N CYS A 372 -16.28 15.82 -4.83
CA CYS A 372 -16.93 14.57 -4.45
C CYS A 372 -16.79 14.28 -2.93
N PHE A 373 -15.78 14.86 -2.27
CA PHE A 373 -15.51 14.73 -0.84
C PHE A 373 -16.23 15.81 -0.01
N SER A 374 -17.54 15.91 -0.19
CA SER A 374 -18.41 16.85 0.52
C SER A 374 -18.70 16.40 1.96
N GLN A 375 -19.25 17.30 2.78
CA GLN A 375 -19.41 17.11 4.22
C GLN A 375 -20.17 15.82 4.59
N ASN A 376 -21.33 15.56 3.99
CA ASN A 376 -22.14 14.40 4.33
C ASN A 376 -21.57 13.11 3.75
N VAL A 377 -20.97 13.17 2.56
CA VAL A 377 -20.19 12.08 1.96
C VAL A 377 -19.07 11.66 2.89
N MET A 378 -18.19 12.58 3.29
CA MET A 378 -17.04 12.29 4.16
C MET A 378 -17.48 11.69 5.50
N ARG A 379 -18.47 12.32 6.15
CA ARG A 379 -19.05 11.80 7.40
C ARG A 379 -19.60 10.39 7.23
N THR A 380 -20.32 10.11 6.13
CA THR A 380 -20.89 8.78 5.88
C THR A 380 -19.82 7.75 5.53
N LEU A 381 -18.83 8.13 4.72
CA LEU A 381 -17.73 7.27 4.31
C LEU A 381 -16.89 6.84 5.52
N ILE A 382 -16.51 7.77 6.39
CA ILE A 382 -15.81 7.50 7.64
C ILE A 382 -16.65 6.61 8.54
N ASN A 383 -17.90 6.99 8.81
CA ASN A 383 -18.75 6.23 9.71
C ASN A 383 -19.00 4.80 9.21
N GLN A 384 -19.30 4.60 7.93
CA GLN A 384 -19.67 3.27 7.44
C GLN A 384 -18.46 2.34 7.26
N SER A 385 -17.26 2.88 7.02
CA SER A 385 -16.05 2.07 6.75
C SER A 385 -15.41 1.42 7.97
N ILE A 386 -15.56 2.00 9.18
CA ILE A 386 -14.86 1.53 10.40
C ILE A 386 -15.30 0.13 10.85
N ASP A 387 -16.61 -0.12 10.85
CA ASP A 387 -17.20 -1.26 11.55
C ASP A 387 -17.88 -2.21 10.57
N SER A 388 -17.36 -3.45 10.54
CA SER A 388 -17.83 -4.53 9.67
C SER A 388 -19.28 -4.94 9.92
N GLN A 389 -19.84 -4.63 11.09
CA GLN A 389 -21.25 -4.92 11.41
C GLN A 389 -22.23 -3.94 10.77
N ARG A 390 -21.75 -2.80 10.26
CA ARG A 390 -22.62 -1.81 9.61
C ARG A 390 -23.06 -2.31 8.24
N VAL A 391 -24.36 -2.16 7.96
CA VAL A 391 -25.00 -2.61 6.70
C VAL A 391 -24.29 -2.08 5.45
N LEU A 392 -23.75 -0.85 5.50
CA LEU A 392 -23.09 -0.21 4.36
C LEU A 392 -21.57 -0.36 4.37
N ASN A 393 -21.00 -1.12 5.31
CA ASN A 393 -19.56 -1.28 5.42
C ASN A 393 -18.94 -1.80 4.12
N LYS A 394 -19.48 -2.91 3.61
CA LYS A 394 -18.99 -3.54 2.38
C LYS A 394 -18.99 -2.58 1.18
N ILE A 395 -20.08 -1.84 0.95
CA ILE A 395 -20.13 -0.91 -0.18
C ILE A 395 -19.19 0.29 0.04
N SER A 396 -19.05 0.78 1.28
CA SER A 396 -18.12 1.88 1.59
C SER A 396 -16.66 1.48 1.34
N GLN A 397 -16.25 0.28 1.74
CA GLN A 397 -14.91 -0.26 1.47
C GLN A 397 -14.70 -0.48 -0.04
N LEU A 398 -15.69 -1.04 -0.75
CA LEU A 398 -15.64 -1.16 -2.21
C LEU A 398 -15.51 0.20 -2.91
N THR A 399 -16.15 1.24 -2.39
CA THR A 399 -16.04 2.60 -2.92
C THR A 399 -14.63 3.15 -2.71
N LEU A 400 -14.02 2.93 -1.54
CA LEU A 400 -12.64 3.34 -1.27
C LEU A 400 -11.65 2.62 -2.21
N ASP A 401 -11.79 1.31 -2.40
CA ASP A 401 -10.94 0.56 -3.33
C ASP A 401 -11.19 0.99 -4.80
N SER A 402 -12.43 1.32 -5.16
CA SER A 402 -12.81 1.86 -6.47
C SER A 402 -12.16 3.24 -6.72
N ILE A 403 -12.08 4.09 -5.69
CA ILE A 403 -11.37 5.38 -5.76
C ILE A 403 -9.87 5.17 -6.01
N VAL A 404 -9.23 4.22 -5.31
CA VAL A 404 -7.82 3.89 -5.53
C VAL A 404 -7.61 3.44 -6.98
N LYS A 405 -8.42 2.49 -7.45
CA LYS A 405 -8.35 1.99 -8.83
C LYS A 405 -8.57 3.10 -9.87
N ALA A 406 -9.50 4.01 -9.63
CA ALA A 406 -9.74 5.15 -10.53
C ALA A 406 -8.55 6.13 -10.57
N CYS A 407 -7.78 6.25 -9.48
CA CYS A 407 -6.55 7.04 -9.45
C CYS A 407 -5.36 6.29 -10.08
N GLU A 408 -5.33 4.96 -10.03
CA GLU A 408 -4.35 4.14 -10.75
C GLU A 408 -4.55 4.24 -12.27
N GLU A 409 -5.81 4.23 -12.74
CA GLU A 409 -6.14 4.31 -14.18
C GLU A 409 -5.85 5.70 -14.79
N ASP A 410 -5.94 6.79 -14.02
CA ASP A 410 -5.68 8.18 -14.45
C ASP A 410 -5.00 8.99 -13.33
N SER A 411 -3.75 8.62 -13.05
CA SER A 411 -2.95 9.21 -11.97
C SER A 411 -2.65 10.69 -12.21
N ALA A 412 -2.52 11.12 -13.47
CA ALA A 412 -2.17 12.48 -13.83
C ALA A 412 -3.23 13.52 -13.42
N ASN A 413 -4.51 13.18 -13.51
CA ASN A 413 -5.59 14.14 -13.26
C ASN A 413 -6.35 13.90 -11.95
N ARG A 414 -6.26 12.71 -11.35
CA ARG A 414 -7.15 12.30 -10.25
C ARG A 414 -6.44 12.14 -8.92
N LEU A 415 -5.20 11.64 -8.92
CA LEU A 415 -4.48 11.31 -7.68
C LEU A 415 -4.35 12.52 -6.76
N VAL A 416 -3.74 13.60 -7.25
CA VAL A 416 -3.45 14.79 -6.46
C VAL A 416 -4.73 15.49 -5.97
N PRO A 417 -5.75 15.76 -6.82
CA PRO A 417 -7.01 16.34 -6.34
C PRO A 417 -7.76 15.45 -5.34
N CYS A 418 -7.74 14.13 -5.53
CA CYS A 418 -8.37 13.17 -4.63
C CYS A 418 -7.72 13.19 -3.25
N LEU A 419 -6.39 13.01 -3.21
CA LEU A 419 -5.64 12.96 -1.96
C LEU A 419 -5.72 14.28 -1.20
N ASN A 420 -5.58 15.41 -1.92
CA ASN A 420 -5.70 16.73 -1.33
C ASN A 420 -7.09 16.95 -0.69
N ALA A 421 -8.17 16.58 -1.38
CA ALA A 421 -9.52 16.73 -0.84
C ALA A 421 -9.79 15.81 0.37
N MET A 422 -9.26 14.58 0.33
CA MET A 422 -9.43 13.57 1.39
C MET A 422 -8.69 13.93 2.68
N LEU A 423 -7.47 14.48 2.57
CA LEU A 423 -6.61 14.78 3.71
C LEU A 423 -6.69 16.23 4.18
N PHE A 424 -6.66 17.18 3.23
CA PHE A 424 -6.49 18.62 3.50
C PHE A 424 -7.66 19.49 3.04
N GLY A 425 -8.67 18.88 2.41
CA GLY A 425 -9.88 19.57 2.01
C GLY A 425 -10.71 20.07 3.22
N PRO A 426 -11.74 20.90 3.00
CA PRO A 426 -12.57 21.48 4.07
C PRO A 426 -13.23 20.44 5.01
N HIS A 427 -13.36 19.20 4.55
CA HIS A 427 -13.94 18.07 5.28
C HIS A 427 -12.98 16.88 5.36
N GLY A 428 -11.72 17.09 4.98
CA GLY A 428 -10.65 16.10 5.05
C GLY A 428 -10.10 15.92 6.46
N SER A 429 -9.30 14.87 6.64
CA SER A 429 -8.57 14.64 7.90
C SER A 429 -7.25 13.94 7.64
N ILE A 430 -6.18 14.41 8.26
CA ILE A 430 -4.89 13.68 8.30
C ILE A 430 -5.01 12.29 8.95
N ASN A 431 -6.02 12.09 9.79
CA ASN A 431 -6.29 10.81 10.43
C ASN A 431 -7.26 9.94 9.63
N PHE A 432 -7.52 10.22 8.34
CA PHE A 432 -8.51 9.51 7.53
C PHE A 432 -8.31 7.99 7.53
N ASP A 433 -7.09 7.49 7.37
CA ASP A 433 -6.83 6.05 7.38
C ASP A 433 -7.10 5.42 8.75
N LYS A 434 -6.77 6.11 9.84
CA LYS A 434 -7.11 5.66 11.22
C LYS A 434 -8.62 5.67 11.44
N LEU A 435 -9.29 6.70 10.96
CA LEU A 435 -10.74 6.88 11.05
C LEU A 435 -11.53 5.95 10.14
N THR A 436 -10.94 5.31 9.14
CA THR A 436 -11.65 4.40 8.21
C THR A 436 -11.20 2.96 8.32
N LYS A 437 -10.04 2.70 8.95
CA LYS A 437 -9.33 1.41 8.97
C LYS A 437 -9.16 0.79 7.57
N SER A 438 -9.01 1.65 6.55
CA SER A 438 -8.97 1.23 5.13
C SER A 438 -7.56 1.25 4.51
N GLY A 439 -6.66 2.10 5.04
CA GLY A 439 -5.35 2.37 4.42
C GLY A 439 -5.43 3.05 3.06
N THR A 440 -6.52 3.76 2.75
CA THR A 440 -6.78 4.34 1.43
C THR A 440 -5.76 5.41 1.06
N ALA A 441 -5.47 6.36 1.94
CA ALA A 441 -4.48 7.41 1.67
C ALA A 441 -3.08 6.81 1.47
N SER A 442 -2.74 5.81 2.29
CA SER A 442 -1.48 5.06 2.16
C SER A 442 -1.39 4.31 0.82
N LYS A 443 -2.48 3.67 0.36
CA LYS A 443 -2.56 3.03 -0.97
C LYS A 443 -2.39 4.05 -2.09
N LEU A 444 -3.04 5.21 -2.00
CA LEU A 444 -2.94 6.30 -3.00
C LEU A 444 -1.50 6.84 -3.10
N ILE A 445 -0.82 7.04 -1.98
CA ILE A 445 0.59 7.46 -1.92
C ILE A 445 1.53 6.41 -2.56
N ALA A 446 1.17 5.13 -2.50
CA ALA A 446 2.00 4.02 -2.97
C ALA A 446 1.70 3.55 -4.41
N ILE A 447 0.86 4.27 -5.16
CA ILE A 447 0.59 3.98 -6.57
C ILE A 447 1.91 4.09 -7.35
N LYS A 448 2.30 3.04 -8.07
CA LYS A 448 3.60 2.97 -8.78
C LYS A 448 3.55 3.64 -10.15
N GLU A 449 4.72 3.82 -10.77
CA GLU A 449 4.88 4.28 -12.16
C GLU A 449 4.32 5.70 -12.38
N LEU A 450 4.50 6.59 -11.40
CA LEU A 450 4.05 7.96 -11.51
C LEU A 450 4.96 8.77 -12.45
N PRO A 451 4.40 9.60 -13.35
CA PRO A 451 5.19 10.59 -14.07
C PRO A 451 5.86 11.56 -13.10
N SER A 452 7.09 12.00 -13.43
CA SER A 452 7.88 12.93 -12.60
C SER A 452 7.10 14.21 -12.21
N THR A 453 6.25 14.71 -13.11
CA THR A 453 5.39 15.89 -12.86
C THR A 453 4.32 15.62 -11.81
N VAL A 454 3.71 14.43 -11.82
CA VAL A 454 2.68 14.04 -10.85
C VAL A 454 3.30 13.77 -9.49
N LEU A 455 4.47 13.13 -9.47
CA LEU A 455 5.23 12.92 -8.24
C LEU A 455 5.64 14.24 -7.58
N ALA A 456 6.09 15.22 -8.37
CA ALA A 456 6.39 16.57 -7.88
C ALA A 456 5.13 17.24 -7.29
N GLN A 457 4.01 17.22 -8.02
CA GLN A 457 2.74 17.76 -7.51
C GLN A 457 2.26 17.06 -6.24
N LEU A 458 2.45 15.74 -6.12
CA LEU A 458 2.11 14.97 -4.94
C LEU A 458 2.95 15.41 -3.73
N LEU A 459 4.26 15.57 -3.91
CA LEU A 459 5.15 16.09 -2.87
C LEU A 459 4.80 17.53 -2.49
N ASP A 460 4.51 18.39 -3.48
CA ASP A 460 4.13 19.78 -3.26
C ASP A 460 2.89 19.92 -2.35
N VAL A 461 1.91 19.03 -2.47
CA VAL A 461 0.74 19.03 -1.56
C VAL A 461 1.17 18.96 -0.10
N PHE A 462 2.10 18.07 0.25
CA PHE A 462 2.58 17.94 1.64
C PHE A 462 3.56 19.04 2.04
N LEU A 463 4.37 19.57 1.09
CA LEU A 463 5.25 20.70 1.36
C LEU A 463 4.48 21.98 1.69
N LEU A 464 3.36 22.23 1.00
CA LEU A 464 2.46 23.34 1.34
C LEU A 464 1.92 23.21 2.76
N GLN A 465 1.62 21.99 3.22
CA GLN A 465 1.17 21.76 4.59
C GLN A 465 2.24 22.05 5.64
N LEU A 466 3.52 21.77 5.35
CA LEU A 466 4.64 22.16 6.22
C LEU A 466 4.80 23.69 6.33
N GLN A 467 4.40 24.43 5.28
CA GLN A 467 4.50 25.90 5.25
C GLN A 467 3.29 26.58 5.90
N ASP A 468 2.07 26.09 5.65
CA ASP A 468 0.82 26.73 6.07
C ASP A 468 0.45 26.46 7.53
N LYS A 469 0.84 25.31 8.07
CA LYS A 469 0.48 24.85 9.43
C LYS A 469 1.69 24.81 10.38
N LYS A 470 2.61 25.75 10.22
CA LYS A 470 3.78 25.89 11.10
C LYS A 470 3.35 25.94 12.58
N GLY A 471 3.94 25.07 13.38
CA GLY A 471 3.70 24.99 14.83
C GLY A 471 2.69 23.91 15.28
N ASP A 472 1.93 23.29 14.37
CA ASP A 472 1.16 22.08 14.69
C ASP A 472 2.06 20.85 14.55
N LEU A 473 2.52 20.30 15.68
CA LEU A 473 3.41 19.15 15.72
C LEU A 473 2.77 17.90 15.07
N SER A 474 1.48 17.65 15.29
CA SER A 474 0.79 16.48 14.73
C SER A 474 0.69 16.58 13.20
N HIS A 475 0.38 17.78 12.69
CA HIS A 475 0.27 18.01 11.25
C HIS A 475 1.65 17.96 10.57
N THR A 476 2.65 18.54 11.21
CA THR A 476 4.05 18.50 10.76
C THR A 476 4.57 17.07 10.71
N LEU A 477 4.34 16.30 11.77
CA LEU A 477 4.69 14.88 11.85
C LEU A 477 4.03 14.09 10.71
N PHE A 478 2.72 14.26 10.52
CA PHE A 478 2.00 13.58 9.45
C PHE A 478 2.54 13.93 8.06
N ALA A 479 2.85 15.20 7.79
CA ALA A 479 3.39 15.62 6.52
C ALA A 479 4.80 15.04 6.27
N LEU A 480 5.68 15.07 7.27
CA LEU A 480 7.03 14.47 7.18
C LEU A 480 6.96 12.95 7.01
N ASP A 481 6.10 12.27 7.76
CA ASP A 481 5.83 10.83 7.61
C ASP A 481 5.34 10.51 6.20
N SER A 482 4.39 11.30 5.68
CA SER A 482 3.84 11.12 4.34
C SER A 482 4.89 11.33 3.25
N ILE A 483 5.75 12.34 3.39
CA ILE A 483 6.89 12.57 2.48
C ILE A 483 7.84 11.37 2.52
N LEU A 484 8.19 10.86 3.70
CA LEU A 484 9.00 9.66 3.84
C LEU A 484 8.34 8.44 3.17
N HIS A 485 7.02 8.27 3.32
CA HIS A 485 6.28 7.20 2.66
C HIS A 485 6.28 7.31 1.14
N ILE A 486 6.09 8.53 0.59
CA ILE A 486 6.21 8.79 -0.85
C ILE A 486 7.62 8.44 -1.32
N VAL A 487 8.66 8.96 -0.67
CA VAL A 487 10.05 8.67 -1.03
C VAL A 487 10.34 7.18 -0.98
N ARG A 488 9.85 6.47 0.04
CA ARG A 488 10.03 5.01 0.16
C ARG A 488 9.32 4.23 -0.95
N ALA A 489 8.10 4.63 -1.32
CA ALA A 489 7.32 3.99 -2.38
C ALA A 489 7.95 4.20 -3.77
N HIS A 490 8.50 5.40 -4.00
CA HIS A 490 9.03 5.85 -5.29
C HIS A 490 10.56 5.87 -5.36
N LYS A 491 11.26 5.26 -4.39
CA LYS A 491 12.72 5.36 -4.28
C LYS A 491 13.49 4.90 -5.51
N VAL A 492 12.93 4.07 -6.38
CA VAL A 492 13.58 3.65 -7.64
C VAL A 492 13.40 4.69 -8.75
N GLU A 493 12.27 5.41 -8.74
CA GLU A 493 11.90 6.43 -9.72
C GLU A 493 12.54 7.79 -9.40
N ILE A 494 12.79 8.06 -8.12
CA ILE A 494 13.41 9.30 -7.63
C ILE A 494 14.92 9.30 -7.92
N ASN A 495 15.31 9.86 -9.05
CA ASN A 495 16.71 10.15 -9.39
C ASN A 495 16.96 11.60 -9.78
N ASP A 496 15.90 12.42 -9.91
CA ASP A 496 15.99 13.80 -10.36
C ASP A 496 16.15 14.77 -9.17
N MET A 497 17.25 15.52 -9.17
CA MET A 497 17.50 16.56 -8.17
C MET A 497 16.42 17.65 -8.22
N ASP A 498 15.88 17.99 -9.40
CA ASP A 498 14.92 19.09 -9.54
C ASP A 498 13.60 18.79 -8.78
N ILE A 499 13.30 17.51 -8.51
CA ILE A 499 12.15 17.07 -7.70
C ILE A 499 12.50 17.08 -6.20
N MET A 500 13.65 16.55 -5.82
CA MET A 500 13.99 16.36 -4.39
C MET A 500 14.60 17.58 -3.73
N LYS A 501 15.27 18.49 -4.47
CA LYS A 501 15.84 19.72 -3.90
C LYS A 501 14.76 20.61 -3.27
N PRO A 502 13.59 20.85 -3.90
CA PRO A 502 12.47 21.55 -3.25
C PRO A 502 11.93 20.85 -2.00
N VAL A 503 12.02 19.52 -1.92
CA VAL A 503 11.56 18.73 -0.76
C VAL A 503 12.54 18.80 0.40
N LEU A 504 13.83 18.63 0.11
CA LEU A 504 14.87 18.60 1.14
C LEU A 504 15.10 19.97 1.77
N ARG A 505 15.00 21.06 1.01
CA ARG A 505 15.32 22.40 1.52
C ARG A 505 14.48 22.83 2.74
N PRO A 506 13.13 22.69 2.74
CA PRO A 506 12.32 22.97 3.94
C PRO A 506 12.66 22.06 5.12
N ILE A 507 12.90 20.77 4.88
CA ILE A 507 13.24 19.80 5.94
C ILE A 507 14.60 20.12 6.56
N VAL A 508 15.59 20.50 5.73
CA VAL A 508 16.91 20.96 6.18
C VAL A 508 16.80 22.22 7.02
N TYR A 509 16.00 23.20 6.59
CA TYR A 509 15.75 24.40 7.38
C TYR A 509 15.19 24.04 8.77
N MET A 510 14.16 23.18 8.81
CA MET A 510 13.56 22.73 10.06
C MET A 510 14.49 21.88 10.93
N ALA A 511 15.45 21.16 10.34
CA ALA A 511 16.35 20.27 11.08
C ALA A 511 17.55 20.98 11.70
N PHE A 512 18.05 22.07 11.08
CA PHE A 512 19.34 22.68 11.45
C PHE A 512 19.28 24.17 11.78
N PHE A 513 18.19 24.87 11.49
CA PHE A 513 18.09 26.32 11.66
C PHE A 513 16.94 26.71 12.59
N LYS A 514 17.17 27.77 13.38
CA LYS A 514 16.19 28.33 14.31
C LYS A 514 15.06 28.99 13.55
N HIS A 515 13.83 28.78 14.03
CA HIS A 515 12.68 29.57 13.60
C HIS A 515 12.56 30.84 14.47
N THR A 516 11.98 31.91 13.92
CA THR A 516 11.90 33.27 14.48
C THR A 516 11.16 33.45 15.82
N SER A 517 10.84 32.38 16.55
CA SER A 517 10.15 32.44 17.85
C SER A 517 10.51 31.21 18.68
N ASP A 518 11.32 31.40 19.73
CA ASP A 518 11.80 30.38 20.67
C ASP A 518 10.66 29.85 21.55
N ASP A 519 10.33 28.57 21.42
CA ASP A 519 9.32 27.86 22.23
C ASP A 519 9.79 26.40 22.41
N LEU A 520 9.67 25.81 23.60
CA LEU A 520 10.06 24.42 23.92
C LEU A 520 9.48 23.34 22.99
N LYS A 521 8.37 23.64 22.31
CA LYS A 521 7.75 22.76 21.29
C LYS A 521 8.58 22.65 20.01
N LEU A 522 9.52 23.56 19.76
CA LEU A 522 10.38 23.54 18.58
C LEU A 522 11.55 22.56 18.70
N GLU A 523 12.10 22.31 19.88
CA GLU A 523 13.20 21.33 20.06
C GLU A 523 12.78 19.92 19.62
N GLN A 524 11.59 19.49 20.03
CA GLN A 524 11.00 18.21 19.59
C GLN A 524 10.79 18.18 18.06
N LEU A 525 10.44 19.32 17.46
CA LEU A 525 10.22 19.43 16.03
C LEU A 525 11.54 19.40 15.24
N HIS A 526 12.61 19.98 15.78
CA HIS A 526 13.95 19.93 15.21
C HIS A 526 14.50 18.50 15.21
N GLU A 527 14.42 17.80 16.35
CA GLU A 527 14.85 16.40 16.45
C GLU A 527 14.00 15.49 15.54
N LEU A 528 12.68 15.70 15.50
CA LEU A 528 11.81 14.98 14.58
C LEU A 528 12.20 15.22 13.12
N ALA A 529 12.48 16.47 12.74
CA ALA A 529 12.90 16.81 11.37
C ALA A 529 14.24 16.16 11.02
N LYS A 530 15.21 16.13 11.96
CA LYS A 530 16.49 15.41 11.79
C LYS A 530 16.28 13.91 11.58
N GLU A 531 15.48 13.25 12.43
CA GLU A 531 15.16 11.82 12.29
C GLU A 531 14.52 11.50 10.94
N ARG A 532 13.58 12.34 10.50
CA ARG A 532 12.89 12.18 9.21
C ARG A 532 13.80 12.46 8.03
N LEU A 533 14.66 13.48 8.11
CA LEU A 533 15.68 13.76 7.11
C LEU A 533 16.61 12.55 6.93
N TYR A 534 17.11 11.98 8.03
CA TYR A 534 17.96 10.78 7.97
C TYR A 534 17.23 9.57 7.39
N SER A 535 15.96 9.40 7.73
CA SER A 535 15.13 8.32 7.16
C SER A 535 14.93 8.50 5.65
N ILE A 536 14.67 9.73 5.19
CA ILE A 536 14.52 10.08 3.77
C ILE A 536 15.83 9.82 3.03
N LEU A 537 16.95 10.33 3.54
CA LEU A 537 18.28 10.07 2.98
C LEU A 537 18.57 8.57 2.90
N GLY A 538 18.17 7.80 3.92
CA GLY A 538 18.38 6.36 3.97
C GLY A 538 17.58 5.57 2.91
N GLU A 539 16.46 6.10 2.43
CA GLU A 539 15.73 5.53 1.29
C GLU A 539 16.31 6.01 -0.05
N LEU A 540 16.75 7.27 -0.15
CA LEU A 540 17.34 7.83 -1.37
C LEU A 540 18.71 7.24 -1.72
N THR A 541 19.51 6.88 -0.71
CA THR A 541 20.88 6.35 -0.88
C THR A 541 20.90 5.02 -1.67
N ILE A 542 19.76 4.33 -1.77
CA ILE A 542 19.66 3.06 -2.53
C ILE A 542 19.89 3.29 -4.04
N ASN A 543 19.57 4.48 -4.57
CA ASN A 543 19.81 4.80 -5.97
C ASN A 543 21.25 5.21 -6.22
N LYS A 544 21.88 4.55 -7.19
CA LYS A 544 23.29 4.76 -7.55
C LYS A 544 23.54 5.96 -8.46
N GLU A 545 22.49 6.48 -9.10
CA GLU A 545 22.60 7.55 -10.09
C GLU A 545 21.68 8.71 -9.71
N ILE A 546 22.28 9.90 -9.57
CA ILE A 546 21.57 11.17 -9.39
C ILE A 546 21.67 11.93 -10.71
N ARG A 547 20.53 12.29 -11.28
CA ARG A 547 20.45 13.19 -12.43
C ARG A 547 20.61 14.62 -11.92
N CYS A 548 21.82 15.14 -12.08
CA CYS A 548 22.17 16.51 -11.71
C CYS A 548 22.85 17.22 -12.88
N LYS A 549 22.55 18.52 -13.06
CA LYS A 549 23.26 19.39 -14.00
C LYS A 549 24.63 19.82 -13.46
N ASP A 550 24.77 19.81 -12.13
CA ASP A 550 26.01 20.09 -11.42
C ASP A 550 26.82 18.79 -11.27
N PRO A 551 27.95 18.63 -11.97
CA PRO A 551 28.74 17.41 -11.95
C PRO A 551 29.46 17.16 -10.63
N GLU A 552 29.51 18.15 -9.72
CA GLU A 552 30.10 17.97 -8.39
C GLU A 552 29.17 17.23 -7.43
N ILE A 553 27.84 17.32 -7.64
CA ILE A 553 26.84 16.67 -6.78
C ILE A 553 26.69 15.20 -7.18
N ASN A 554 27.35 14.33 -6.41
CA ASN A 554 27.39 12.88 -6.63
C ASN A 554 26.45 12.07 -5.71
N SER A 555 25.95 12.67 -4.63
CA SER A 555 25.16 11.99 -3.60
C SER A 555 24.08 12.90 -2.99
N TRP A 556 23.04 12.29 -2.42
CA TRP A 556 21.98 13.02 -1.73
C TRP A 556 22.49 13.67 -0.44
N GLN A 557 23.45 13.02 0.21
CA GLN A 557 24.20 13.54 1.37
C GLN A 557 24.91 14.84 1.02
N TYR A 558 25.60 14.87 -0.13
CA TYR A 558 26.30 16.08 -0.56
C TYR A 558 25.33 17.20 -0.95
N LEU A 559 24.21 16.87 -1.61
CA LEU A 559 23.14 17.84 -1.87
C LEU A 559 22.59 18.44 -0.57
N THR A 560 22.34 17.62 0.45
CA THR A 560 21.87 18.07 1.77
C THR A 560 22.88 19.00 2.43
N LEU A 561 24.18 18.65 2.43
CA LEU A 561 25.24 19.53 2.93
C LEU A 561 25.26 20.87 2.18
N LYS A 562 25.18 20.84 0.85
CA LYS A 562 25.14 22.05 0.02
C LYS A 562 23.94 22.93 0.38
N LEU A 563 22.78 22.34 0.66
CA LEU A 563 21.61 23.09 1.12
C LEU A 563 21.81 23.74 2.50
N ILE A 564 22.49 23.07 3.44
CA ILE A 564 22.85 23.66 4.74
C ILE A 564 23.76 24.86 4.51
N LEU A 565 24.84 24.69 3.76
CA LEU A 565 25.81 25.75 3.45
C LEU A 565 25.15 26.93 2.71
N ASP A 566 24.27 26.66 1.75
CA ASP A 566 23.54 27.71 1.02
C ASP A 566 22.66 28.54 1.97
N ILE A 567 22.00 27.90 2.95
CA ILE A 567 21.14 28.59 3.93
C ILE A 567 22.00 29.38 4.91
N GLU A 568 23.06 28.79 5.46
CA GLU A 568 24.00 29.44 6.38
C GLU A 568 24.63 30.69 5.75
N ASN A 569 25.18 30.57 4.53
CA ASN A 569 25.78 31.67 3.79
C ASN A 569 24.79 32.77 3.40
N SER A 570 23.50 32.42 3.27
CA SER A 570 22.45 33.40 2.97
C SER A 570 22.03 34.22 4.19
N HIS A 571 22.49 33.87 5.40
CA HIS A 571 22.11 34.49 6.68
C HIS A 571 20.59 34.56 6.90
N VAL A 572 19.85 33.56 6.37
CA VAL A 572 18.38 33.49 6.44
C VAL A 572 17.88 32.90 7.77
N GLY A 573 18.75 32.22 8.52
CA GLY A 573 18.44 31.71 9.85
C GLY A 573 19.70 31.35 10.62
N ASP A 574 19.63 31.43 11.94
CA ASP A 574 20.72 31.05 12.83
C ASP A 574 20.76 29.53 12.99
N LEU A 575 21.96 28.97 13.13
CA LEU A 575 22.13 27.54 13.41
C LEU A 575 21.54 27.19 14.78
N ILE A 576 20.87 26.03 14.87
CA ILE A 576 20.41 25.49 16.15
C ILE A 576 21.61 25.18 17.04
N ASN A 577 22.59 24.49 16.47
CA ASN A 577 23.87 24.18 17.09
C ASN A 577 24.94 25.11 16.49
N PRO A 578 25.21 26.27 17.11
CA PRO A 578 26.26 27.17 16.61
C PRO A 578 27.63 26.48 16.74
N LEU A 579 28.46 26.64 15.72
CA LEU A 579 29.83 26.13 15.70
C LEU A 579 30.74 27.16 16.38
N ASP A 580 31.62 26.71 17.27
CA ASP A 580 32.68 27.54 17.84
C ASP A 580 33.83 27.71 16.83
N GLU A 581 34.85 28.52 17.17
CA GLU A 581 35.98 28.79 16.26
C GLU A 581 36.74 27.52 15.85
N ASN A 582 36.82 26.51 16.73
CA ASN A 582 37.53 25.26 16.44
C ASN A 582 36.72 24.40 15.46
N LEU A 583 35.42 24.22 15.73
CA LEU A 583 34.51 23.48 14.86
C LEU A 583 34.37 24.14 13.49
N GLU A 584 34.41 25.48 13.45
CA GLU A 584 34.39 26.25 12.21
C GLU A 584 35.67 26.01 11.37
N ASN A 585 36.83 25.89 12.00
CA ASN A 585 38.08 25.54 11.32
C ASN A 585 38.02 24.11 10.74
N ILE A 586 37.56 23.14 11.53
CA ILE A 586 37.40 21.74 11.10
C ILE A 586 36.42 21.65 9.92
N LYS A 587 35.29 22.37 10.00
CA LYS A 587 34.32 22.49 8.90
C LYS A 587 34.99 23.02 7.63
N ASN A 588 35.70 24.13 7.71
CA ASN A 588 36.30 24.79 6.55
C ASN A 588 37.39 23.92 5.91
N GLU A 589 38.19 23.23 6.72
CA GLU A 589 39.16 22.24 6.23
C GLU A 589 38.47 21.08 5.51
N ALA A 590 37.41 20.52 6.10
CA ALA A 590 36.65 19.43 5.53
C ALA A 590 35.95 19.81 4.21
N ILE A 591 35.40 21.02 4.10
CA ILE A 591 34.82 21.53 2.84
C ILE A 591 35.90 21.67 1.77
N SER A 592 37.08 22.17 2.15
CA SER A 592 38.24 22.27 1.24
C SER A 592 38.69 20.88 0.75
N CYS A 593 38.77 19.91 1.67
CA CYS A 593 39.04 18.51 1.36
C CYS A 593 37.99 17.92 0.39
N LEU A 594 36.70 18.09 0.70
CA LEU A 594 35.58 17.62 -0.11
C LEU A 594 35.65 18.16 -1.55
N SER A 595 35.96 19.46 -1.71
CA SER A 595 36.11 20.08 -3.03
C SER A 595 37.25 19.49 -3.87
N LYS A 596 38.32 19.00 -3.22
CA LYS A 596 39.44 18.32 -3.90
C LYS A 596 39.03 16.90 -4.30
N ILE A 597 38.38 16.16 -3.40
CA ILE A 597 37.90 14.80 -3.65
C ILE A 597 36.94 14.77 -4.83
N CYS A 598 35.99 15.71 -4.90
CA CYS A 598 34.99 15.78 -5.98
C CYS A 598 35.59 16.02 -7.38
N ARG A 599 36.84 16.47 -7.49
CA ARG A 599 37.54 16.60 -8.79
C ARG A 599 37.93 15.25 -9.38
N SER A 600 38.23 14.28 -8.52
CA SER A 600 38.46 12.90 -8.93
C SER A 600 37.11 12.22 -9.20
N ARG A 601 36.99 11.51 -10.32
CA ARG A 601 35.75 10.82 -10.74
C ARG A 601 35.86 9.30 -10.61
N THR A 602 36.50 8.82 -9.54
CA THR A 602 36.60 7.39 -9.24
C THR A 602 35.45 6.95 -8.33
N ALA A 603 35.16 5.65 -8.28
CA ALA A 603 34.15 5.13 -7.36
C ALA A 603 34.50 5.45 -5.89
N GLN A 604 35.79 5.44 -5.56
CA GLN A 604 36.30 5.75 -4.23
C GLN A 604 36.16 7.22 -3.86
N SER A 605 36.49 8.14 -4.77
CA SER A 605 36.34 9.57 -4.49
C SER A 605 34.87 9.91 -4.26
N TRP A 606 33.94 9.23 -4.94
CA TRP A 606 32.51 9.36 -4.65
C TRP A 606 32.14 8.78 -3.28
N GLY A 607 32.74 7.66 -2.88
CA GLY A 607 32.56 7.08 -1.55
C GLY A 607 33.03 7.99 -0.43
N LEU A 608 34.26 8.50 -0.55
CA LEU A 608 34.84 9.48 0.38
C LEU A 608 34.00 10.75 0.45
N SER A 609 33.61 11.28 -0.71
CA SER A 609 32.79 12.50 -0.79
C SER A 609 31.43 12.31 -0.10
N THR A 610 30.79 11.15 -0.30
CA THR A 610 29.51 10.82 0.34
C THR A 610 29.68 10.66 1.86
N LEU A 611 30.73 9.98 2.29
CA LEU A 611 31.05 9.75 3.71
C LEU A 611 31.32 11.06 4.43
N LEU A 612 32.25 11.87 3.90
CA LEU A 612 32.61 13.17 4.46
C LEU A 612 31.41 14.13 4.48
N SER A 613 30.57 14.11 3.43
CA SER A 613 29.34 14.89 3.41
C SER A 613 28.37 14.48 4.52
N MET A 614 28.24 13.18 4.79
CA MET A 614 27.38 12.69 5.88
C MET A 614 27.93 13.08 7.25
N CYS A 615 29.24 12.94 7.48
CA CYS A 615 29.88 13.34 8.74
C CYS A 615 29.73 14.85 8.97
N LEU A 616 29.87 15.69 7.94
CA LEU A 616 29.59 17.12 8.04
C LEU A 616 28.12 17.39 8.39
N VAL A 617 27.17 16.67 7.82
CA VAL A 617 25.75 16.79 8.20
C VAL A 617 25.53 16.36 9.67
N GLN A 618 26.28 15.38 10.18
CA GLN A 618 26.26 15.00 11.60
C GLN A 618 26.87 16.08 12.52
N LEU A 619 27.94 16.75 12.08
CA LEU A 619 28.53 17.89 12.78
C LEU A 619 27.49 18.98 13.00
N TYR A 620 26.77 19.39 11.95
CA TYR A 620 25.66 20.35 12.07
C TYR A 620 24.51 19.83 12.95
N ALA A 621 24.32 18.52 13.04
CA ALA A 621 23.32 17.92 13.92
C ALA A 621 23.70 17.98 15.40
N GLY A 622 24.96 18.32 15.72
CA GLY A 622 25.51 18.34 17.08
C GLY A 622 26.12 17.01 17.52
N ASP A 623 26.46 16.13 16.57
CA ASP A 623 27.03 14.81 16.84
C ASP A 623 28.54 14.91 17.08
N THR A 624 28.98 14.80 18.33
CA THR A 624 30.39 14.97 18.73
C THR A 624 31.30 13.92 18.12
N ASP A 625 30.79 12.69 17.92
CA ASP A 625 31.54 11.57 17.37
C ASP A 625 31.94 11.81 15.90
N SER A 626 31.27 12.74 15.22
CA SER A 626 31.57 13.05 13.82
C SER A 626 32.88 13.84 13.65
N ILE A 627 33.36 14.52 14.70
CA ILE A 627 34.52 15.42 14.62
C ILE A 627 35.80 14.64 14.33
N SER A 628 36.12 13.63 15.15
CA SER A 628 37.31 12.79 14.95
C SER A 628 37.29 12.09 13.59
N VAL A 629 36.12 11.59 13.18
CA VAL A 629 35.94 10.94 11.88
C VAL A 629 36.20 11.92 10.72
N ILE A 630 35.79 13.19 10.83
CA ILE A 630 36.06 14.21 9.81
C ILE A 630 37.57 14.44 9.67
N GLU A 631 38.28 14.57 10.79
CA GLU A 631 39.72 14.81 10.81
C GLU A 631 40.48 13.62 10.19
N GLU A 632 40.15 12.39 10.59
CA GLU A 632 40.72 11.15 10.05
C GLU A 632 40.48 11.02 8.53
N LEU A 633 39.27 11.33 8.05
CA LEU A 633 38.95 11.30 6.62
C LEU A 633 39.70 12.37 5.83
N CYS A 634 39.86 13.56 6.41
CA CYS A 634 40.64 14.64 5.80
C CYS A 634 42.12 14.28 5.71
N GLU A 635 42.68 13.67 6.75
CA GLU A 635 44.05 13.17 6.74
C GLU A 635 44.24 12.05 5.72
N PHE A 636 43.33 11.06 5.69
CA PHE A 636 43.33 10.00 4.70
C PHE A 636 43.34 10.53 3.27
N SER A 637 42.52 11.55 2.98
CA SER A 637 42.44 12.14 1.64
C SER A 637 43.73 12.83 1.15
N LYS A 638 44.62 13.23 2.07
CA LYS A 638 45.87 13.95 1.75
C LYS A 638 47.00 13.00 1.35
N HIS A 639 46.92 11.72 1.71
CA HIS A 639 47.99 10.75 1.54
C HIS A 639 47.61 9.67 0.51
N GLU A 640 48.32 9.63 -0.62
CA GLU A 640 48.04 8.70 -1.74
C GLU A 640 48.34 7.21 -1.45
N ASN A 641 48.94 6.88 -0.30
CA ASN A 641 49.46 5.54 0.03
C ASN A 641 48.95 4.96 1.37
N ASN A 642 47.76 5.36 1.83
CA ASN A 642 47.23 4.88 3.10
C ASN A 642 46.47 3.55 2.93
N SER A 643 46.78 2.60 3.82
CA SER A 643 46.04 1.33 3.98
C SER A 643 44.55 1.62 4.20
N MET A 644 43.66 0.80 3.62
CA MET A 644 42.20 0.97 3.73
C MET A 644 41.68 0.58 5.12
N VAL A 645 42.57 0.16 6.02
CA VAL A 645 42.29 -0.15 7.43
C VAL A 645 41.54 0.99 8.12
N GLY A 646 42.03 2.23 8.05
CA GLY A 646 41.37 3.37 8.70
C GLY A 646 39.94 3.62 8.19
N ILE A 647 39.71 3.52 6.89
CA ILE A 647 38.35 3.61 6.32
C ILE A 647 37.49 2.43 6.80
N THR A 648 38.06 1.23 6.88
CA THR A 648 37.33 0.03 7.32
C THR A 648 36.87 0.18 8.77
N GLU A 649 37.72 0.71 9.65
CA GLU A 649 37.40 1.01 11.05
C GLU A 649 36.32 2.10 11.17
N ILE A 650 36.43 3.18 10.41
CA ILE A 650 35.38 4.22 10.33
C ILE A 650 34.05 3.62 9.85
N LEU A 651 34.07 2.78 8.81
CA LEU A 651 32.84 2.15 8.33
C LEU A 651 32.24 1.20 9.37
N LEU A 652 33.08 0.52 10.15
CA LEU A 652 32.66 -0.37 11.24
C LEU A 652 32.07 0.41 12.42
N SER A 653 32.67 1.54 12.81
CA SER A 653 32.13 2.40 13.87
C SER A 653 30.74 2.92 13.48
N LEU A 654 30.58 3.41 12.24
CA LEU A 654 29.28 3.83 11.69
C LEU A 654 28.28 2.67 11.56
N LEU A 655 28.76 1.46 11.26
CA LEU A 655 27.94 0.25 11.17
C LEU A 655 27.48 -0.24 12.55
N ALA A 656 28.26 0.01 13.59
CA ALA A 656 27.94 -0.30 14.98
C ALA A 656 26.80 0.58 15.51
N GLN A 657 26.74 1.84 15.09
CA GLN A 657 25.70 2.79 15.50
C GLN A 657 24.27 2.28 15.21
N LYS A 658 23.31 2.70 16.04
CA LYS A 658 21.88 2.29 15.94
C LYS A 658 21.17 2.91 14.71
N LYS A 659 21.69 4.03 14.19
CA LYS A 659 21.09 4.80 13.07
C LYS A 659 21.06 3.97 11.78
N ALA A 660 19.86 3.75 11.22
CA ALA A 660 19.66 2.91 10.03
C ALA A 660 20.30 3.48 8.75
N LEU A 661 20.33 4.81 8.61
CA LEU A 661 20.99 5.50 7.49
C LEU A 661 22.47 5.13 7.43
N LEU A 662 23.18 5.25 8.55
CA LEU A 662 24.61 4.99 8.63
C LEU A 662 24.94 3.54 8.29
N ARG A 663 24.16 2.59 8.80
CA ARG A 663 24.31 1.17 8.43
C ARG A 663 24.19 0.91 6.93
N LYS A 664 23.16 1.47 6.28
CA LYS A 664 22.98 1.35 4.82
C LYS A 664 24.11 2.04 4.06
N LEU A 665 24.49 3.23 4.52
CA LEU A 665 25.54 4.04 3.93
C LEU A 665 26.90 3.31 4.00
N SER A 666 27.26 2.73 5.16
CA SER A 666 28.49 1.95 5.34
C SER A 666 28.59 0.79 4.35
N LEU A 667 27.48 0.06 4.11
CA LEU A 667 27.46 -1.03 3.14
C LEU A 667 27.61 -0.55 1.68
N ILE A 668 27.03 0.60 1.34
CA ILE A 668 27.12 1.18 -0.01
C ILE A 668 28.52 1.71 -0.27
N ILE A 669 29.11 2.40 0.71
CA ILE A 669 30.48 2.88 0.64
C ILE A 669 31.43 1.68 0.56
N TRP A 670 31.27 0.66 1.41
CA TRP A 670 32.06 -0.58 1.34
C TRP A 670 32.04 -1.21 -0.05
N GLN A 671 30.89 -1.20 -0.75
CA GLN A 671 30.80 -1.68 -2.12
C GLN A 671 31.63 -0.85 -3.11
N GLN A 672 31.84 0.44 -2.88
CA GLN A 672 32.63 1.33 -3.74
C GLN A 672 34.15 1.16 -3.53
N PHE A 673 34.57 0.71 -2.35
CA PHE A 673 35.97 0.42 -2.02
C PHE A 673 36.37 -1.04 -2.27
N ILE A 674 35.43 -1.91 -2.65
CA ILE A 674 35.61 -3.37 -2.64
C ILE A 674 36.79 -3.89 -3.48
N GLU A 675 37.22 -3.14 -4.51
CA GLU A 675 38.32 -3.52 -5.39
C GLU A 675 39.69 -3.41 -4.72
N GLU A 676 39.82 -2.55 -3.71
CA GLU A 676 41.08 -2.26 -3.01
C GLU A 676 41.16 -2.91 -1.63
N VAL A 677 40.12 -3.65 -1.23
CA VAL A 677 40.09 -4.37 0.05
C VAL A 677 41.16 -5.47 0.06
N GLY A 678 42.13 -5.29 0.96
CA GLY A 678 43.25 -6.19 1.23
C GLY A 678 42.88 -7.35 2.15
N LEU A 679 43.91 -8.03 2.68
CA LEU A 679 43.73 -9.09 3.68
C LEU A 679 43.57 -8.49 5.08
N GLU A 680 44.28 -7.39 5.38
CA GLU A 680 44.25 -6.70 6.67
C GLU A 680 42.84 -6.21 7.00
N GLU A 681 42.16 -5.56 6.06
CA GLU A 681 40.79 -5.05 6.23
C GLU A 681 39.77 -6.18 6.44
N LEU A 682 39.94 -7.29 5.72
CA LEU A 682 39.11 -8.48 5.91
C LEU A 682 39.37 -9.13 7.26
N GLN A 683 40.61 -9.10 7.75
CA GLN A 683 40.98 -9.67 9.04
C GLN A 683 40.30 -8.92 10.18
N ILE A 684 40.22 -7.59 10.12
CA ILE A 684 39.46 -6.75 11.08
C ILE A 684 38.00 -7.20 11.15
N LEU A 685 37.34 -7.37 9.99
CA LEU A 685 35.96 -7.87 9.93
C LEU A 685 35.82 -9.28 10.51
N LEU A 686 36.76 -10.17 10.21
CA LEU A 686 36.74 -11.55 10.70
C LEU A 686 37.01 -11.65 12.21
N ASP A 687 37.80 -10.73 12.76
CA ASP A 687 38.13 -10.69 14.18
C ASP A 687 36.93 -10.31 15.04
N ILE A 688 36.05 -9.42 14.55
CA ILE A 688 34.77 -9.09 15.22
C ILE A 688 33.88 -10.33 15.41
N LEU A 689 33.93 -11.29 14.48
CA LEU A 689 33.14 -12.52 14.59
C LEU A 689 33.58 -13.42 15.76
N LYS A 690 34.78 -13.22 16.31
CA LYS A 690 35.34 -13.96 17.44
C LYS A 690 34.89 -13.42 18.81
N ALA A 691 34.30 -12.23 18.86
CA ALA A 691 33.82 -11.65 20.12
C ALA A 691 32.69 -12.49 20.72
N ARG A 692 32.68 -12.64 22.05
CA ARG A 692 31.64 -13.41 22.76
C ARG A 692 30.30 -12.66 22.78
N GLU A 693 29.19 -13.37 22.73
CA GLU A 693 27.83 -12.78 22.76
C GLU A 693 27.37 -12.51 24.21
N ASN A 694 28.17 -11.76 24.96
CA ASN A 694 27.96 -11.43 26.37
C ASN A 694 28.44 -10.00 26.68
N LYS A 695 28.36 -9.57 27.95
CA LYS A 695 28.85 -8.26 28.39
C LYS A 695 30.34 -8.04 28.07
N GLN A 696 31.17 -9.07 28.25
CA GLN A 696 32.62 -8.99 27.94
C GLN A 696 32.89 -8.71 26.46
N GLY A 697 32.18 -9.39 25.55
CA GLY A 697 32.33 -9.13 24.11
C GLY A 697 31.68 -7.82 23.66
N PHE A 698 30.71 -7.30 24.42
CA PHE A 698 30.20 -5.94 24.22
C PHE A 698 31.26 -4.91 24.61
N ALA A 699 31.85 -5.03 25.80
CA ALA A 699 32.95 -4.16 26.24
C ALA A 699 34.11 -4.18 25.23
N GLN A 700 34.56 -5.38 24.82
CA GLN A 700 35.63 -5.54 23.83
C GLN A 700 35.38 -4.83 22.49
N LEU A 701 34.13 -4.71 22.05
CA LEU A 701 33.78 -4.18 20.73
C LEU A 701 33.34 -2.71 20.75
N PHE A 702 32.88 -2.21 21.90
CA PHE A 702 32.19 -0.92 22.00
C PHE A 702 32.75 0.00 23.09
N GLU A 703 33.49 -0.52 24.07
CA GLU A 703 34.12 0.24 25.15
C GLU A 703 35.64 0.27 24.89
N GLY A 704 36.27 1.44 25.03
CA GLY A 704 37.70 1.61 24.72
C GLY A 704 38.60 0.81 25.66
N GLU A 705 39.84 0.52 25.23
CA GLU A 705 40.82 -0.30 25.97
C GLU A 705 41.14 0.15 27.41
N GLU A 706 40.72 1.35 27.83
CA GLU A 706 41.05 1.93 29.15
C GLU A 706 40.13 1.48 30.31
N GLU A 707 38.97 0.86 30.06
CA GLU A 707 38.07 0.33 31.12
C GLU A 707 38.11 -1.21 31.26
N PHE A 708 39.03 -1.89 30.57
CA PHE A 708 39.11 -3.35 30.55
C PHE A 708 39.89 -3.91 31.77
N GLU A 709 39.20 -4.26 32.86
CA GLU A 709 39.73 -5.18 33.88
C GLU A 709 39.31 -6.63 33.57
N GLU A 710 40.29 -7.53 33.34
CA GLU A 710 40.07 -8.97 33.21
C GLU A 710 39.53 -9.57 34.51
N ILE A 711 38.21 -9.71 34.64
CA ILE A 711 37.63 -10.59 35.67
C ILE A 711 37.73 -12.04 35.15
N LYS A 712 38.65 -12.82 35.72
CA LYS A 712 38.79 -14.26 35.50
C LYS A 712 37.79 -15.00 36.39
N GLU A 713 36.76 -15.59 35.80
CA GLU A 713 36.00 -16.66 36.45
C GLU A 713 36.68 -18.00 36.13
N GLU A 714 37.12 -18.70 37.19
CA GLU A 714 37.73 -20.04 37.12
C GLU A 714 36.66 -21.11 36.86
N ASP A 715 36.98 -22.04 35.96
CA ASP A 715 36.21 -23.26 35.69
C ASP A 715 36.04 -24.10 36.97
N ASP A 716 34.82 -24.49 37.36
CA ASP A 716 34.63 -25.62 38.28
C ASP A 716 33.50 -26.59 37.90
N ALA A 717 33.70 -27.84 38.30
CA ALA A 717 33.29 -29.07 37.67
C ALA A 717 31.84 -29.53 37.96
N SER A 718 31.20 -30.15 36.97
CA SER A 718 30.00 -30.98 37.16
C SER A 718 30.35 -32.46 36.98
N GLU A 719 30.34 -33.21 38.08
CA GLU A 719 30.32 -34.67 38.06
C GLU A 719 28.89 -35.22 37.96
N ASP A 720 28.84 -36.37 37.29
CA ASP A 720 27.75 -37.10 36.68
C ASP A 720 27.02 -38.01 37.70
N GLU A 721 25.70 -38.18 37.60
CA GLU A 721 25.08 -39.48 37.87
C GLU A 721 23.87 -39.77 36.96
N SER A 722 24.11 -40.73 36.08
CA SER A 722 23.18 -41.42 35.20
C SER A 722 22.03 -42.17 35.92
N LYS A 723 20.84 -42.23 35.28
CA LYS A 723 20.05 -43.48 35.15
C LYS A 723 18.96 -43.42 34.06
N THR A 724 19.28 -44.08 32.96
CA THR A 724 18.48 -44.93 32.06
C THR A 724 16.95 -44.98 32.17
N GLY A 725 16.26 -44.81 31.02
CA GLY A 725 15.29 -45.81 30.54
C GLY A 725 14.00 -45.35 29.84
N SER A 726 14.01 -45.45 28.51
CA SER A 726 12.89 -45.79 27.59
C SER A 726 12.16 -44.67 26.82
N GLU A 727 12.13 -44.92 25.51
CA GLU A 727 11.57 -44.17 24.39
C GLU A 727 10.03 -44.07 24.38
N SER A 728 9.48 -42.95 23.92
CA SER A 728 8.61 -42.86 22.73
C SER A 728 8.07 -41.45 22.52
N GLU A 729 8.01 -41.04 21.25
CA GLU A 729 7.61 -39.73 20.72
C GLU A 729 6.19 -39.26 21.08
N SER A 730 6.03 -37.96 21.33
CA SER A 730 5.10 -37.08 20.59
C SER A 730 5.20 -35.64 21.13
N GLU A 731 5.32 -34.68 20.22
CA GLU A 731 5.41 -33.24 20.52
C GLU A 731 4.10 -32.65 21.04
N SER A 732 4.21 -31.87 22.12
CA SER A 732 3.34 -30.73 22.40
C SER A 732 4.02 -29.77 23.37
N GLU A 733 4.31 -28.58 22.86
CA GLU A 733 4.71 -27.34 23.55
C GLU A 733 3.90 -27.08 24.83
N SER A 734 4.59 -27.01 25.98
CA SER A 734 4.11 -26.42 27.23
C SER A 734 5.24 -26.38 28.28
N ASP A 735 5.70 -25.16 28.54
CA ASP A 735 6.11 -24.56 29.83
C ASP A 735 7.14 -25.22 30.78
N SER A 736 8.02 -24.30 31.22
CA SER A 736 8.49 -24.05 32.60
C SER A 736 9.88 -24.50 33.06
N ASP A 737 10.47 -23.53 33.78
CA ASP A 737 11.37 -23.61 34.93
C ASP A 737 12.87 -23.87 34.72
N ASP A 738 13.55 -22.78 34.37
CA ASP A 738 14.92 -22.48 34.83
C ASP A 738 14.88 -22.19 36.34
N ALA A 739 15.17 -23.20 37.15
CA ALA A 739 15.55 -23.04 38.53
C ALA A 739 16.95 -23.62 38.70
N ASP A 740 17.96 -22.74 38.70
CA ASP A 740 19.16 -22.80 39.54
C ASP A 740 20.07 -21.59 39.23
N GLU A 741 19.70 -20.43 39.79
CA GLU A 741 20.61 -19.33 40.12
C GLU A 741 20.27 -18.89 41.55
N LYS A 742 20.75 -19.63 42.55
CA LYS A 742 20.88 -19.11 43.92
C LYS A 742 22.37 -19.01 44.19
N ASP A 743 22.86 -17.78 44.25
CA ASP A 743 23.99 -17.36 45.10
C ASP A 743 24.43 -15.88 44.88
N GLU A 744 23.59 -15.01 44.28
CA GLU A 744 23.82 -13.54 44.26
C GLU A 744 22.60 -12.69 44.70
N GLU A 745 21.56 -13.30 45.32
CA GLU A 745 20.38 -12.55 45.79
C GLU A 745 20.54 -11.89 47.18
N ASP A 746 21.60 -12.21 47.93
CA ASP A 746 21.70 -11.82 49.34
C ASP A 746 22.22 -10.38 49.56
N GLU A 747 23.15 -9.87 48.75
CA GLU A 747 23.71 -8.51 48.95
C GLU A 747 22.72 -7.40 48.56
N ALA A 748 21.97 -7.56 47.46
CA ALA A 748 21.02 -6.54 47.00
C ALA A 748 19.78 -6.41 47.90
N ASN A 749 19.44 -7.47 48.67
CA ASN A 749 18.35 -7.43 49.64
C ASN A 749 18.75 -6.66 50.91
N GLU A 750 20.00 -6.73 51.37
CA GLU A 750 20.47 -5.96 52.52
C GLU A 750 20.46 -4.46 52.27
N ASP A 751 20.88 -4.00 51.09
CA ASP A 751 20.88 -2.57 50.74
C ASP A 751 19.47 -1.97 50.66
N ILE A 752 18.50 -2.74 50.11
CA ILE A 752 17.09 -2.32 50.07
C ILE A 752 16.50 -2.25 51.48
N LEU A 753 16.80 -3.23 52.34
CA LEU A 753 16.35 -3.25 53.73
C LEU A 753 16.96 -2.10 54.56
N ASN A 754 18.22 -1.75 54.31
CA ASN A 754 18.90 -0.63 54.96
C ASN A 754 18.29 0.72 54.54
N ILE A 755 18.01 0.91 53.24
CA ILE A 755 17.35 2.13 52.73
C ILE A 755 15.93 2.25 53.28
N ASP A 756 15.17 1.16 53.34
CA ASP A 756 13.81 1.19 53.88
C ASP A 756 13.84 1.50 55.38
N LYS A 757 14.76 0.92 56.17
CA LYS A 757 14.93 1.20 57.60
C LYS A 757 15.34 2.66 57.88
N GLU A 758 16.23 3.22 57.06
CA GLU A 758 16.62 4.63 57.15
C GLU A 758 15.45 5.57 56.82
N ALA A 759 14.67 5.24 55.79
CA ALA A 759 13.49 6.00 55.41
C ALA A 759 12.37 5.94 56.48
N THR A 760 12.08 4.78 57.07
CA THR A 760 11.10 4.67 58.17
C THR A 760 11.58 5.38 59.44
N SER A 761 12.87 5.32 59.77
CA SER A 761 13.42 6.05 60.92
C SER A 761 13.33 7.57 60.73
N ALA A 762 13.61 8.08 59.53
CA ALA A 762 13.44 9.50 59.20
C ALA A 762 11.96 9.94 59.28
N LEU A 763 11.03 9.07 58.87
CA LEU A 763 9.58 9.31 58.94
C LEU A 763 9.06 9.37 60.37
N VAL A 764 9.50 8.46 61.24
CA VAL A 764 9.17 8.43 62.69
C VAL A 764 9.63 9.70 63.37
N LYS A 765 10.84 10.18 63.03
CA LYS A 765 11.42 11.42 63.56
C LYS A 765 10.68 12.67 63.07
N ALA A 766 10.25 12.70 61.80
CA ALA A 766 9.46 13.81 61.26
C ALA A 766 8.05 13.89 61.87
N LEU A 767 7.47 12.75 62.25
CA LEU A 767 6.15 12.65 62.91
C LEU A 767 6.22 12.76 64.45
N ASN A 768 7.39 13.02 65.04
CA ASN A 768 7.61 13.12 66.49
C ASN A 768 7.16 11.87 67.27
N LEU A 769 7.24 10.70 66.64
CA LEU A 769 6.94 9.41 67.27
C LEU A 769 8.17 8.90 68.05
N PRO A 770 7.99 8.10 69.13
CA PRO A 770 9.10 7.52 69.87
C PRO A 770 10.03 6.66 68.99
N ASP A 771 11.34 6.92 69.06
CA ASP A 771 12.37 6.24 68.24
C ASP A 771 12.40 4.70 68.40
N ASN A 772 11.85 4.16 69.51
CA ASN A 772 11.85 2.72 69.83
C ASN A 772 10.74 1.90 69.14
N ILE A 773 9.93 2.52 68.27
CA ILE A 773 8.80 1.86 67.60
C ILE A 773 9.23 1.08 66.33
N VAL A 774 10.43 1.32 65.79
CA VAL A 774 10.91 0.64 64.58
C VAL A 774 11.62 -0.67 64.93
N ASN A 775 11.14 -1.79 64.39
CA ASN A 775 11.76 -3.10 64.60
C ASN A 775 13.01 -3.33 63.71
N ASP A 776 13.74 -4.42 63.94
CA ASP A 776 14.97 -4.74 63.19
C ASP A 776 14.76 -4.90 61.68
N LYS A 777 13.51 -5.09 61.24
CA LYS A 777 13.09 -5.21 59.84
C LYS A 777 12.61 -3.89 59.22
N GLY A 778 12.65 -2.78 59.95
CA GLY A 778 12.26 -1.45 59.45
C GLY A 778 10.75 -1.16 59.47
N GLU A 779 9.94 -1.98 60.17
CA GLU A 779 8.49 -1.78 60.32
C GLU A 779 8.12 -1.14 61.68
N VAL A 780 7.01 -0.40 61.71
CA VAL A 780 6.49 0.33 62.88
C VAL A 780 5.62 -0.64 63.72
N ASP A 781 5.98 -0.85 64.98
CA ASP A 781 5.26 -1.72 65.92
C ASP A 781 4.00 -1.03 66.47
N LEU A 782 2.83 -1.37 65.91
CA LEU A 782 1.54 -0.74 66.24
C LEU A 782 1.08 -1.01 67.68
N ASP A 783 1.50 -2.11 68.31
CA ASP A 783 1.05 -2.49 69.65
C ASP A 783 1.60 -1.54 70.74
N GLN A 784 2.69 -0.81 70.46
CA GLN A 784 3.28 0.19 71.36
C GLN A 784 2.61 1.57 71.28
N LEU A 785 1.72 1.78 70.29
CA LEU A 785 1.04 3.05 70.03
C LEU A 785 -0.28 3.18 70.82
N GLU A 786 -0.90 2.07 71.23
CA GLU A 786 -2.17 2.05 71.99
C GLU A 786 -2.03 2.46 73.47
N GLY A 787 -0.81 2.64 73.99
CA GLY A 787 -0.54 2.98 75.40
C GLY A 787 -0.47 4.48 75.74
N LEU A 788 -0.68 5.38 74.77
CA LEU A 788 -0.43 6.84 74.90
C LEU A 788 -1.70 7.70 74.99
N SER A 789 -2.90 7.11 75.05
CA SER A 789 -4.18 7.83 75.02
C SER A 789 -4.99 7.71 76.32
N ASP A 790 -4.38 7.88 77.50
CA ASP A 790 -5.14 8.04 78.76
C ASP A 790 -4.29 8.65 79.91
N ASP A 791 -4.24 9.99 79.99
CA ASP A 791 -4.38 10.69 81.29
C ASP A 791 -4.79 12.16 81.05
N GLY A 792 -5.84 12.60 81.75
CA GLY A 792 -6.60 13.80 81.42
C GLY A 792 -6.25 15.06 82.21
N GLY A 793 -6.77 16.19 81.72
CA GLY A 793 -6.84 17.45 82.45
C GLY A 793 -7.12 18.64 81.53
N ASP A 794 -8.39 19.07 81.50
CA ASP A 794 -8.90 20.28 80.83
C ASP A 794 -8.07 21.53 81.20
N ASP A 795 -7.61 22.27 80.18
CA ASP A 795 -7.84 23.72 80.05
C ASP A 795 -7.50 24.17 78.63
N GLU A 796 -8.32 25.11 78.16
CA GLU A 796 -8.50 25.69 76.83
C GLU A 796 -7.20 26.10 76.10
N ASP A 797 -6.96 25.54 74.91
CA ASP A 797 -6.59 26.25 73.67
C ASP A 797 -6.53 25.24 72.49
N GLU A 798 -7.64 25.13 71.74
CA GLU A 798 -7.66 24.54 70.40
C GLU A 798 -6.84 25.44 69.44
N GLU A 799 -5.51 25.33 69.46
CA GLU A 799 -4.70 25.76 68.32
C GLU A 799 -4.89 24.74 67.20
N SER A 800 -5.89 24.99 66.35
CA SER A 800 -5.99 24.42 65.01
C SER A 800 -4.60 24.47 64.38
N MET A 801 -4.02 23.30 64.04
CA MET A 801 -2.73 23.20 63.36
C MET A 801 -2.72 24.20 62.19
N ASP A 802 -1.88 25.22 62.31
CA ASP A 802 -1.68 26.25 61.29
C ASP A 802 -1.33 25.57 59.96
N ASP A 803 -2.06 25.88 58.88
CA ASP A 803 -1.90 25.29 57.55
C ASP A 803 -0.43 25.36 57.06
N GLU A 804 0.33 26.35 57.56
CA GLU A 804 1.75 26.53 57.27
C GLU A 804 2.64 25.42 57.86
N LYS A 805 2.32 24.89 59.06
CA LYS A 805 3.02 23.73 59.65
C LYS A 805 2.63 22.40 58.99
N MET A 806 1.41 22.29 58.47
CA MET A 806 0.99 21.11 57.70
C MET A 806 1.66 21.07 56.33
N MET A 807 1.89 22.23 55.69
CA MET A 807 2.71 22.34 54.48
C MET A 807 4.20 22.03 54.72
N GLU A 808 4.78 22.48 55.84
CA GLU A 808 6.18 22.15 56.18
C GLU A 808 6.41 20.64 56.39
N LEU A 809 5.43 19.92 56.94
CA LEU A 809 5.49 18.46 57.08
C LEU A 809 5.35 17.73 55.74
N ASP A 810 4.51 18.23 54.83
CA ASP A 810 4.30 17.63 53.51
C ASP A 810 5.53 17.78 52.59
N ASP A 811 6.24 18.92 52.71
CA ASP A 811 7.52 19.16 52.04
C ASP A 811 8.62 18.23 52.56
N GLN A 812 8.69 18.01 53.88
CA GLN A 812 9.65 17.07 54.49
C GLN A 812 9.35 15.62 54.09
N LEU A 813 8.08 15.21 54.10
CA LEU A 813 7.67 13.87 53.65
C LEU A 813 7.97 13.67 52.16
N SER A 814 7.68 14.67 51.33
CA SER A 814 7.99 14.65 49.90
C SER A 814 9.49 14.52 49.63
N GLU A 815 10.33 15.21 50.41
CA GLU A 815 11.78 15.11 50.29
C GLU A 815 12.30 13.73 50.73
N ILE A 816 11.74 13.14 51.79
CA ILE A 816 12.06 11.77 52.24
C ILE A 816 11.65 10.74 51.18
N PHE A 817 10.45 10.84 50.60
CA PHE A 817 10.01 9.95 49.52
C PHE A 817 10.81 10.13 48.23
N LYS A 818 11.23 11.36 47.93
CA LYS A 818 12.09 11.64 46.77
C LYS A 818 13.49 11.06 46.95
N ARG A 819 14.11 11.23 48.12
CA ARG A 819 15.39 10.59 48.47
C ARG A 819 15.29 9.06 48.46
N ARG A 820 14.22 8.47 48.99
CA ARG A 820 13.97 7.01 48.91
C ARG A 820 13.83 6.53 47.47
N LYS A 821 13.07 7.25 46.65
CA LYS A 821 12.87 6.90 45.23
C LYS A 821 14.16 7.04 44.42
N GLU A 822 14.95 8.08 44.68
CA GLU A 822 16.26 8.29 44.06
C GLU A 822 17.24 7.19 44.49
N ALA A 823 17.32 6.85 45.78
CA ALA A 823 18.15 5.77 46.31
C ALA A 823 17.76 4.38 45.77
N LEU A 824 16.45 4.08 45.69
CA LEU A 824 15.95 2.85 45.07
C LEU A 824 16.17 2.82 43.54
N SER A 825 16.17 3.99 42.88
CA SER A 825 16.46 4.06 41.44
C SER A 825 17.95 3.95 41.10
N SER A 826 18.84 4.25 42.05
CA SER A 826 20.29 4.07 41.89
C SER A 826 20.76 2.63 42.08
N ILE A 827 19.93 1.77 42.67
CA ILE A 827 20.23 0.34 42.81
C ILE A 827 19.74 -0.39 41.55
N SER A 828 20.68 -0.94 40.77
CA SER A 828 20.36 -1.75 39.58
C SER A 828 19.67 -3.05 40.03
N THR A 829 18.33 -3.07 39.98
CA THR A 829 17.51 -4.24 40.29
C THR A 829 17.87 -5.44 39.41
N GLY A 830 17.68 -6.67 39.89
CA GLY A 830 17.98 -7.89 39.11
C GLY A 830 17.34 -7.92 37.71
N ASN A 831 16.15 -7.34 37.56
CA ASN A 831 15.47 -7.19 36.25
C ASN A 831 16.18 -6.21 35.31
N GLN A 832 16.77 -5.13 35.85
CA GLN A 832 17.51 -4.13 35.07
C GLN A 832 18.88 -4.69 34.64
N ARG A 833 19.59 -5.40 35.53
CA ARG A 833 20.83 -6.13 35.17
C ARG A 833 20.57 -7.18 34.09
N LYS A 834 19.48 -7.98 34.22
CA LYS A 834 19.06 -8.95 33.20
C LYS A 834 18.73 -8.28 31.86
N PHE A 835 18.10 -7.11 31.87
CA PHE A 835 17.82 -6.33 30.66
C PHE A 835 19.09 -5.81 29.99
N GLU A 836 20.07 -5.29 30.74
CA GLU A 836 21.36 -4.82 30.23
C GLU A 836 22.21 -5.96 29.63
N VAL A 837 22.26 -7.11 30.30
CA VAL A 837 22.91 -8.33 29.76
C VAL A 837 22.25 -8.75 28.44
N LYS A 838 20.91 -8.72 28.38
CA LYS A 838 20.17 -9.03 27.15
C LYS A 838 20.46 -8.03 26.03
N GLN A 839 20.49 -6.73 26.35
CA GLN A 839 20.73 -5.67 25.37
C GLN A 839 22.16 -5.70 24.82
N SER A 840 23.17 -5.87 25.68
CA SER A 840 24.57 -6.01 25.27
C SER A 840 24.75 -7.21 24.34
N ARG A 841 24.16 -8.36 24.68
CA ARG A 841 24.12 -9.54 23.82
C ARG A 841 23.47 -9.28 22.46
N GLU A 842 22.28 -8.68 22.45
CA GLU A 842 21.56 -8.35 21.20
C GLU A 842 22.36 -7.38 20.31
N ASN A 843 23.08 -6.43 20.90
CA ASN A 843 23.95 -5.50 20.16
C ASN A 843 25.12 -6.24 19.47
N VAL A 844 25.81 -7.13 20.19
CA VAL A 844 26.91 -7.93 19.61
C VAL A 844 26.40 -8.82 18.47
N ILE A 845 25.28 -9.54 18.67
CA ILE A 845 24.67 -10.38 17.63
C ILE A 845 24.27 -9.54 16.41
N SER A 846 23.65 -8.38 16.63
CA SER A 846 23.27 -7.47 15.55
C SER A 846 24.48 -6.97 14.77
N PHE A 847 25.59 -6.67 15.46
CA PHE A 847 26.82 -6.21 14.83
C PHE A 847 27.47 -7.33 14.00
N LYS A 848 27.55 -8.56 14.52
CA LYS A 848 28.00 -9.74 13.75
C LYS A 848 27.18 -9.96 12.48
N HIS A 849 25.84 -9.85 12.56
CA HIS A 849 24.98 -9.91 11.36
C HIS A 849 25.39 -8.89 10.29
N ARG A 850 25.67 -7.65 10.71
CA ARG A 850 26.05 -6.55 9.81
C ARG A 850 27.44 -6.77 9.20
N VAL A 851 28.40 -7.26 9.98
CA VAL A 851 29.74 -7.63 9.49
C VAL A 851 29.65 -8.76 8.47
N VAL A 852 28.79 -9.77 8.71
CA VAL A 852 28.53 -10.83 7.72
C VAL A 852 27.93 -10.25 6.43
N ASP A 853 27.13 -9.17 6.49
CA ASP A 853 26.65 -8.48 5.27
C ASP A 853 27.81 -7.81 4.50
N MET A 854 28.75 -7.16 5.18
CA MET A 854 29.96 -6.62 4.54
C MET A 854 30.82 -7.71 3.89
N LEU A 855 31.03 -8.83 4.58
CA LEU A 855 31.74 -9.98 4.03
C LEU A 855 31.00 -10.58 2.83
N ALA A 856 29.66 -10.60 2.86
CA ALA A 856 28.84 -11.05 1.72
C ALA A 856 28.98 -10.16 0.49
N VAL A 857 29.17 -8.83 0.66
CA VAL A 857 29.49 -7.91 -0.45
C VAL A 857 30.81 -8.31 -1.11
N TYR A 858 31.84 -8.63 -0.32
CA TYR A 858 33.13 -9.10 -0.83
C TYR A 858 33.00 -10.42 -1.60
N VAL A 859 32.31 -11.41 -1.03
CA VAL A 859 32.05 -12.70 -1.70
C VAL A 859 31.35 -12.49 -3.05
N LYS A 860 30.35 -11.59 -3.12
CA LYS A 860 29.63 -11.28 -4.35
C LYS A 860 30.54 -10.60 -5.40
N TYR A 861 31.50 -9.79 -4.98
CA TYR A 861 32.52 -9.23 -5.87
C TYR A 861 33.41 -10.34 -6.46
N CYS A 862 33.90 -11.26 -5.62
CA CYS A 862 34.65 -12.43 -6.10
C CYS A 862 33.85 -13.31 -7.07
N GLU A 863 32.56 -13.56 -6.79
CA GLU A 863 31.66 -14.29 -7.71
C GLU A 863 31.58 -13.61 -9.08
N LYS A 864 31.40 -12.29 -9.13
CA LYS A 864 31.36 -11.54 -10.40
C LYS A 864 32.65 -11.66 -11.19
N LEU A 865 33.80 -11.58 -10.52
CA LEU A 865 35.10 -11.74 -11.17
C LEU A 865 35.24 -13.14 -11.80
N THR A 866 34.74 -14.19 -11.15
CA THR A 866 34.77 -15.56 -11.70
C THR A 866 33.87 -15.73 -12.94
N LEU A 867 32.78 -14.96 -13.04
CA LEU A 867 31.86 -14.99 -14.20
C LEU A 867 32.39 -14.18 -15.39
N ALA A 868 33.10 -13.09 -15.14
CA ALA A 868 33.62 -12.19 -16.18
C ALA A 868 34.80 -12.82 -16.96
N ASN A 869 35.65 -13.61 -16.30
CA ASN A 869 36.88 -14.17 -16.91
C ASN A 869 36.69 -15.54 -17.61
N LYS A 870 35.65 -15.66 -18.46
CA LYS A 870 35.71 -16.63 -19.58
C LYS A 870 36.71 -16.20 -20.68
N SER A 871 37.28 -15.00 -20.59
CA SER A 871 38.40 -14.53 -21.42
C SER A 871 39.67 -14.44 -20.57
N GLU A 872 40.76 -14.97 -21.10
CA GLU A 872 42.05 -15.17 -20.43
C GLU A 872 42.72 -13.85 -20.00
N HIS A 873 43.59 -13.96 -18.99
CA HIS A 873 44.59 -12.97 -18.50
C HIS A 873 44.09 -11.88 -17.51
N SER A 874 44.01 -12.22 -16.22
CA SER A 874 44.43 -11.29 -15.15
C SER A 874 45.10 -12.02 -13.97
N ASN A 875 46.41 -11.78 -13.78
CA ASN A 875 47.20 -12.34 -12.67
C ASN A 875 46.76 -11.82 -11.28
N ASN A 876 45.87 -10.82 -11.21
CA ASN A 876 45.33 -10.28 -9.95
C ASN A 876 44.10 -11.06 -9.41
N LEU A 877 43.53 -11.98 -10.19
CA LEU A 877 42.33 -12.74 -9.78
C LEU A 877 42.61 -13.74 -8.65
N GLY A 878 43.80 -14.38 -8.69
CA GLY A 878 44.22 -15.36 -7.70
C GLY A 878 44.28 -14.78 -6.30
N GLY A 879 44.78 -13.55 -6.14
CA GLY A 879 44.90 -12.88 -4.83
C GLY A 879 43.54 -12.63 -4.14
N SER A 880 42.54 -12.15 -4.87
CA SER A 880 41.22 -11.84 -4.29
C SER A 880 40.40 -13.08 -3.95
N LEU A 881 40.48 -14.13 -4.77
CA LEU A 881 39.83 -15.42 -4.45
C LEU A 881 40.52 -16.13 -3.28
N SER A 882 41.86 -16.04 -3.20
CA SER A 882 42.63 -16.64 -2.11
C SER A 882 42.19 -16.19 -0.73
N LYS A 883 41.81 -14.91 -0.61
CA LYS A 883 41.35 -14.31 0.65
C LYS A 883 40.10 -14.98 1.23
N LEU A 884 39.24 -15.59 0.39
CA LEU A 884 38.01 -16.26 0.84
C LEU A 884 38.28 -17.48 1.74
N VAL A 885 39.45 -18.11 1.64
CA VAL A 885 39.82 -19.26 2.46
C VAL A 885 39.93 -18.86 3.94
N TYR A 886 40.37 -17.63 4.22
CA TYR A 886 40.49 -17.10 5.58
C TYR A 886 39.14 -16.91 6.28
N PHE A 887 38.02 -16.90 5.54
CA PHE A 887 36.69 -16.71 6.11
C PHE A 887 36.22 -17.97 6.85
N ILE A 888 36.70 -19.14 6.44
CA ILE A 888 36.17 -20.45 6.86
C ILE A 888 36.29 -20.63 8.38
N ILE A 889 37.47 -20.43 8.96
CA ILE A 889 37.69 -20.70 10.39
C ILE A 889 36.95 -19.69 11.29
N PRO A 890 37.05 -18.37 11.10
CA PRO A 890 36.31 -17.40 11.92
C PRO A 890 34.80 -17.59 11.82
N MET A 891 34.26 -17.87 10.64
CA MET A 891 32.83 -18.13 10.45
C MET A 891 32.36 -19.43 11.12
N LEU A 892 33.17 -20.51 11.06
CA LEU A 892 32.87 -21.74 11.78
C LEU A 892 32.88 -21.55 13.30
N LYS A 893 33.84 -20.79 13.83
CA LYS A 893 33.88 -20.43 15.26
C LYS A 893 32.67 -19.60 15.67
N CYS A 894 32.34 -18.57 14.88
CA CYS A 894 31.15 -17.76 15.13
C CYS A 894 29.87 -18.61 15.13
N ALA A 895 29.74 -19.56 14.21
CA ALA A 895 28.58 -20.46 14.18
C ALA A 895 28.57 -21.51 15.30
N ASN A 896 29.72 -21.83 15.88
CA ASN A 896 29.84 -22.69 17.06
C ASN A 896 29.41 -21.96 18.33
N GLU A 897 29.81 -20.69 18.46
CA GLU A 897 29.65 -19.90 19.68
C GLU A 897 28.34 -19.10 19.73
N THR A 898 27.71 -18.85 18.57
CA THR A 898 26.50 -18.02 18.50
C THR A 898 25.27 -18.70 19.10
N LEU A 899 24.49 -17.91 19.82
CA LEU A 899 23.18 -18.29 20.34
C LEU A 899 22.05 -18.03 19.32
N ASP A 900 22.32 -17.19 18.29
CA ASP A 900 21.34 -16.79 17.27
C ASP A 900 21.32 -17.74 16.07
N ARG A 901 20.24 -18.53 15.94
CA ARG A 901 20.05 -19.44 14.79
C ARG A 901 20.06 -18.72 13.43
N PRO A 902 19.37 -17.57 13.25
CA PRO A 902 19.46 -16.79 12.01
C PRO A 902 20.89 -16.42 11.59
N LEU A 903 21.78 -16.06 12.53
CA LEU A 903 23.18 -15.77 12.25
C LEU A 903 23.91 -17.02 11.74
N ALA A 904 23.76 -18.15 12.43
CA ALA A 904 24.34 -19.42 11.99
C ALA A 904 23.86 -19.85 10.60
N ASP A 905 22.56 -19.69 10.31
CA ASP A 905 21.97 -19.98 9.00
C ASP A 905 22.48 -19.01 7.91
N LYS A 906 22.68 -17.73 8.24
CA LYS A 906 23.24 -16.72 7.33
C LYS A 906 24.68 -17.06 6.95
N ILE A 907 25.50 -17.42 7.93
CA ILE A 907 26.88 -17.90 7.73
C ILE A 907 26.90 -19.17 6.88
N SER A 908 26.04 -20.14 7.20
CA SER A 908 25.88 -21.39 6.43
C SER A 908 25.53 -21.13 4.97
N LYS A 909 24.58 -20.21 4.70
CA LYS A 909 24.21 -19.79 3.34
C LYS A 909 25.38 -19.13 2.61
N LEU A 910 26.18 -18.31 3.28
CA LEU A 910 27.33 -17.64 2.68
C LEU A 910 28.46 -18.63 2.36
N LEU A 911 28.81 -19.53 3.28
CA LEU A 911 29.82 -20.55 3.03
C LEU A 911 29.35 -21.59 2.01
N LYS A 912 28.28 -22.33 2.31
CA LYS A 912 27.80 -23.47 1.50
C LYS A 912 27.11 -23.05 0.21
N GLY A 913 26.37 -21.94 0.26
CA GLY A 913 25.57 -21.46 -0.86
C GLY A 913 26.33 -20.58 -1.84
N LYS A 914 27.44 -19.96 -1.41
CA LYS A 914 28.23 -19.03 -2.22
C LYS A 914 29.68 -19.48 -2.36
N ILE A 915 30.48 -19.42 -1.30
CA ILE A 915 31.92 -19.67 -1.36
C ILE A 915 32.22 -21.09 -1.88
N PHE A 916 31.60 -22.13 -1.31
CA PHE A 916 31.86 -23.53 -1.69
C PHE A 916 31.23 -23.93 -3.04
N LYS A 917 30.46 -23.04 -3.67
CA LYS A 917 29.94 -23.22 -5.04
C LYS A 917 30.89 -22.69 -6.12
N ILE A 918 31.88 -21.88 -5.73
CA ILE A 918 32.93 -21.44 -6.66
C ILE A 918 33.75 -22.67 -7.07
N LYS A 919 33.97 -22.82 -8.38
CA LYS A 919 34.76 -23.95 -8.90
C LYS A 919 36.17 -23.89 -8.35
N VAL A 920 36.66 -25.01 -7.83
CA VAL A 920 38.00 -25.13 -7.25
C VAL A 920 39.10 -24.78 -8.26
N THR A 921 38.85 -24.99 -9.56
CA THR A 921 39.75 -24.57 -10.64
C THR A 921 39.99 -23.05 -10.71
N ALA A 922 39.11 -22.24 -10.14
CA ALA A 922 39.28 -20.78 -10.08
C ALA A 922 40.37 -20.36 -9.07
N PHE A 923 40.80 -21.28 -8.21
CA PHE A 923 41.80 -21.06 -7.17
C PHE A 923 43.19 -21.61 -7.55
N LYS A 924 43.43 -21.94 -8.82
CA LYS A 924 44.70 -22.55 -9.26
C LYS A 924 45.92 -21.69 -8.99
N ASP A 925 45.78 -20.38 -9.11
CA ASP A 925 46.85 -19.40 -8.88
C ASP A 925 46.86 -18.85 -7.44
N MET A 926 46.38 -19.64 -6.46
CA MET A 926 46.43 -19.22 -5.05
C MET A 926 47.86 -19.03 -4.56
N ASN A 927 48.03 -18.10 -3.61
CA ASN A 927 49.31 -17.91 -2.96
C ASN A 927 49.74 -19.20 -2.22
N LYS A 928 50.96 -19.69 -2.52
CA LYS A 928 51.52 -20.90 -1.92
C LYS A 928 51.81 -20.75 -0.42
N ASP A 929 51.83 -19.53 0.09
CA ASP A 929 51.99 -19.23 1.52
C ASP A 929 50.74 -19.60 2.34
N ILE A 930 49.61 -19.89 1.70
CA ILE A 930 48.39 -20.33 2.39
C ILE A 930 48.56 -21.80 2.81
N GLU A 931 48.78 -22.04 4.09
CA GLU A 931 48.86 -23.38 4.67
C GLU A 931 47.48 -24.07 4.73
N LEU A 932 46.98 -24.53 3.57
CA LEU A 932 45.70 -25.22 3.45
C LEU A 932 45.56 -26.43 4.38
N MET A 933 46.67 -27.15 4.65
CA MET A 933 46.67 -28.26 5.60
C MET A 933 46.45 -27.81 7.04
N ASP A 934 46.95 -26.64 7.42
CA ASP A 934 46.69 -26.09 8.75
C ASP A 934 45.21 -25.69 8.88
N LEU A 935 44.62 -25.07 7.85
CA LEU A 935 43.17 -24.80 7.81
C LEU A 935 42.32 -26.08 7.89
N LEU A 936 42.73 -27.14 7.18
CA LEU A 936 42.08 -28.46 7.26
C LEU A 936 42.17 -29.05 8.67
N LYS A 937 43.37 -29.06 9.27
CA LYS A 937 43.57 -29.52 10.65
C LYS A 937 42.74 -28.73 11.66
N LYS A 938 42.69 -27.39 11.52
CA LYS A 938 41.84 -26.51 12.35
C LYS A 938 40.35 -26.83 12.17
N THR A 939 39.90 -27.07 10.95
CA THR A 939 38.50 -27.45 10.66
C THR A 939 38.14 -28.79 11.31
N HIS A 940 39.02 -29.79 11.23
CA HIS A 940 38.83 -31.10 11.85
C HIS A 940 38.85 -31.01 13.38
N LYS A 941 39.75 -30.20 13.96
CA LYS A 941 39.78 -29.93 15.41
C LYS A 941 38.48 -29.27 15.90
N LEU A 942 37.95 -28.28 15.17
CA LEU A 942 36.68 -27.63 15.52
C LEU A 942 35.50 -28.61 15.53
N MET A 943 35.50 -29.56 14.61
CA MET A 943 34.44 -30.58 14.54
C MET A 943 34.50 -31.61 15.65
N LEU A 944 35.70 -31.88 16.18
CA LEU A 944 35.92 -32.75 17.34
C LEU A 944 35.70 -32.04 18.68
N THR A 945 35.17 -30.81 18.66
CA THR A 945 34.83 -30.08 19.88
C THR A 945 33.82 -30.85 20.75
N SER A 946 34.04 -30.82 22.06
CA SER A 946 33.10 -31.36 23.06
C SER A 946 31.88 -30.45 23.24
N LYS A 947 31.99 -29.17 22.87
CA LYS A 947 30.95 -28.13 22.98
C LYS A 947 30.62 -27.60 21.56
N PRO A 948 29.64 -28.16 20.84
CA PRO A 948 29.28 -27.72 19.48
C PRO A 948 28.37 -26.50 19.41
N GLY A 949 28.01 -25.92 20.56
CA GLY A 949 27.03 -24.84 20.67
C GLY A 949 25.59 -25.31 20.57
N GLN A 950 24.67 -24.34 20.60
CA GLN A 950 23.22 -24.58 20.61
C GLN A 950 22.71 -25.14 19.26
N HIS A 951 23.37 -24.78 18.15
CA HIS A 951 22.94 -25.12 16.78
C HIS A 951 23.82 -26.19 16.13
N ALA A 952 24.11 -27.26 16.87
CA ALA A 952 25.10 -28.30 16.52
C ALA A 952 24.90 -28.91 15.12
N ALA A 953 23.65 -29.18 14.70
CA ALA A 953 23.37 -29.76 13.40
C ALA A 953 23.84 -28.87 12.23
N VAL A 954 23.59 -27.56 12.31
CA VAL A 954 24.00 -26.59 11.28
C VAL A 954 25.52 -26.45 11.29
N PHE A 955 26.12 -26.32 12.47
CA PHE A 955 27.57 -26.25 12.67
C PHE A 955 28.31 -27.45 12.07
N TYR A 956 27.94 -28.67 12.44
CA TYR A 956 28.59 -29.88 11.92
C TYR A 956 28.41 -30.06 10.41
N SER A 957 27.24 -29.70 9.88
CA SER A 957 27.03 -29.69 8.43
C SER A 957 27.97 -28.70 7.74
N MET A 958 28.21 -27.52 8.32
CA MET A 958 29.18 -26.55 7.79
C MET A 958 30.59 -27.12 7.85
N CYS A 959 31.04 -27.63 9.01
CA CYS A 959 32.37 -28.25 9.16
C CYS A 959 32.62 -29.36 8.13
N SER A 960 31.63 -30.24 7.90
CA SER A 960 31.71 -31.29 6.87
C SER A 960 31.96 -30.70 5.49
N THR A 961 31.13 -29.74 5.06
CA THR A 961 31.27 -29.13 3.74
C THR A 961 32.52 -28.27 3.58
N SER A 962 32.96 -27.59 4.64
CA SER A 962 34.22 -26.84 4.68
C SER A 962 35.41 -27.77 4.52
N SER A 963 35.44 -28.87 5.26
CA SER A 963 36.47 -29.90 5.18
C SER A 963 36.53 -30.50 3.76
N LEU A 964 35.38 -30.84 3.16
CA LEU A 964 35.35 -31.37 1.80
C LEU A 964 35.79 -30.34 0.74
N PHE A 965 35.38 -29.07 0.89
CA PHE A 965 35.79 -28.00 -0.02
C PHE A 965 37.30 -27.75 0.04
N LEU A 966 37.86 -27.62 1.24
CA LEU A 966 39.30 -27.47 1.46
C LEU A 966 40.08 -28.70 0.95
N SER A 967 39.56 -29.91 1.13
CA SER A 967 40.18 -31.14 0.61
C SER A 967 40.25 -31.13 -0.91
N LYS A 968 39.17 -30.73 -1.58
CA LYS A 968 39.14 -30.56 -3.04
C LYS A 968 40.15 -29.52 -3.50
N LEU A 969 40.23 -28.40 -2.77
CA LEU A 969 41.15 -27.31 -3.04
C LEU A 969 42.62 -27.72 -2.87
N TYR A 970 42.91 -28.48 -1.82
CA TYR A 970 44.25 -28.98 -1.53
C TYR A 970 44.79 -29.90 -2.63
N VAL A 971 43.95 -30.81 -3.13
CA VAL A 971 44.33 -31.71 -4.25
C VAL A 971 44.45 -30.95 -5.58
N GLU A 972 43.57 -29.98 -5.85
CA GLU A 972 43.62 -29.21 -7.11
C GLU A 972 44.92 -28.39 -7.22
N ILE A 973 45.43 -27.86 -6.09
CA ILE A 973 46.65 -27.04 -6.05
C ILE A 973 47.91 -27.91 -5.90
N GLY A 974 47.87 -28.91 -5.00
CA GLY A 974 49.01 -29.74 -4.65
C GLY A 974 49.23 -30.98 -5.53
N GLY A 975 48.28 -31.29 -6.42
CA GLY A 975 48.31 -32.49 -7.24
C GLY A 975 47.82 -33.75 -6.50
N ASN A 976 47.81 -34.88 -7.21
CA ASN A 976 47.28 -36.15 -6.67
C ASN A 976 48.12 -36.73 -5.54
N ASP A 977 49.40 -36.38 -5.42
CA ASP A 977 50.30 -36.87 -4.36
C ASP A 977 49.88 -36.41 -2.96
N LYS A 978 48.98 -35.42 -2.89
CA LYS A 978 48.37 -34.92 -1.66
C LYS A 978 47.18 -35.72 -1.16
N LEU A 979 46.68 -36.69 -1.93
CA LEU A 979 45.58 -37.56 -1.51
C LEU A 979 45.94 -38.39 -0.27
N ASP A 980 47.17 -38.89 -0.18
CA ASP A 980 47.62 -39.71 0.95
C ASP A 980 47.60 -38.92 2.27
N GLU A 981 48.11 -37.68 2.26
CA GLU A 981 48.08 -36.78 3.43
C GLU A 981 46.64 -36.47 3.90
N LEU A 982 45.68 -36.36 2.97
CA LEU A 982 44.27 -36.18 3.31
C LEU A 982 43.66 -37.46 3.89
N ILE A 983 43.95 -38.62 3.30
CA ILE A 983 43.47 -39.92 3.81
C ILE A 983 43.97 -40.12 5.24
N ASP A 984 45.24 -39.80 5.52
CA ASP A 984 45.81 -39.87 6.86
C ASP A 984 45.11 -38.93 7.84
N LEU A 985 44.83 -37.68 7.43
CA LEU A 985 44.10 -36.71 8.27
C LEU A 985 42.68 -37.21 8.59
N TYR A 986 41.92 -37.66 7.60
CA TYR A 986 40.57 -38.19 7.82
C TYR A 986 40.60 -39.48 8.65
N THR A 987 41.61 -40.34 8.48
CA THR A 987 41.79 -41.54 9.28
C THR A 987 42.08 -41.20 10.74
N ALA A 988 42.98 -40.25 11.01
CA ALA A 988 43.25 -39.74 12.35
C ALA A 988 41.98 -39.16 12.99
N THR A 989 41.25 -38.35 12.23
CA THR A 989 39.97 -37.75 12.66
C THR A 989 38.92 -38.82 12.96
N THR A 990 38.85 -39.89 12.17
CA THR A 990 37.93 -41.02 12.39
C THR A 990 38.25 -41.74 13.70
N LYS A 991 39.53 -41.97 14.00
CA LYS A 991 39.97 -42.58 15.25
C LYS A 991 39.55 -41.76 16.47
N GLU A 992 39.73 -40.44 16.40
CA GLU A 992 39.36 -39.54 17.49
C GLU A 992 37.83 -39.35 17.61
N TRP A 993 37.13 -39.26 16.47
CA TRP A 993 35.68 -39.21 16.41
C TRP A 993 35.02 -40.45 17.04
N MET A 994 35.56 -41.65 16.79
CA MET A 994 35.09 -42.89 17.43
C MET A 994 35.21 -42.87 18.96
N GLN A 995 36.15 -42.08 19.50
CA GLN A 995 36.38 -42.01 20.95
C GLN A 995 35.57 -40.89 21.62
N LYS A 996 35.45 -39.72 20.99
CA LYS A 996 34.92 -38.49 21.62
C LYS A 996 33.99 -37.66 20.72
N GLY A 997 33.74 -38.11 19.49
CA GLY A 997 33.05 -37.35 18.48
C GLY A 997 31.52 -37.30 18.66
N LYS A 998 30.96 -36.10 18.55
CA LYS A 998 29.50 -35.86 18.61
C LYS A 998 28.88 -35.60 17.23
N CYS A 999 29.68 -35.43 16.17
CA CYS A 999 29.18 -35.18 14.81
C CYS A 999 28.66 -36.45 14.14
N GLY A 1000 27.72 -36.34 13.19
CA GLY A 1000 27.22 -37.51 12.44
C GLY A 1000 28.25 -38.06 11.42
N PRO A 1001 28.07 -39.30 10.93
CA PRO A 1001 29.03 -39.97 10.03
C PRO A 1001 29.09 -39.37 8.62
N ASN A 1002 28.20 -38.43 8.30
CA ASN A 1002 28.05 -37.82 6.96
C ASN A 1002 29.35 -37.26 6.40
N ILE A 1003 30.24 -36.73 7.24
CA ILE A 1003 31.53 -36.21 6.78
C ILE A 1003 32.41 -37.29 6.13
N PHE A 1004 32.52 -38.45 6.78
CA PHE A 1004 33.34 -39.54 6.28
C PHE A 1004 32.71 -40.12 5.01
N ILE A 1005 31.38 -40.23 4.99
CA ILE A 1005 30.62 -40.66 3.82
C ILE A 1005 30.86 -39.70 2.63
N ASP A 1006 30.75 -38.40 2.86
CA ASP A 1006 30.96 -37.37 1.83
C ASP A 1006 32.40 -37.40 1.26
N PHE A 1007 33.39 -37.57 2.14
CA PHE A 1007 34.79 -37.70 1.74
C PHE A 1007 35.05 -39.00 0.96
N ILE A 1008 34.57 -40.14 1.44
CA ILE A 1008 34.70 -41.44 0.75
C ILE A 1008 34.02 -41.40 -0.61
N ASN A 1009 32.82 -40.83 -0.71
CA ASN A 1009 32.10 -40.66 -1.98
C ASN A 1009 32.92 -39.80 -2.95
N TRP A 1010 33.53 -38.73 -2.46
CA TRP A 1010 34.43 -37.90 -3.27
C TRP A 1010 35.70 -38.65 -3.70
N LEU A 1011 36.35 -39.40 -2.80
CA LEU A 1011 37.49 -40.26 -3.15
C LEU A 1011 37.11 -41.30 -4.21
N SER A 1012 35.93 -41.91 -4.12
CA SER A 1012 35.43 -42.85 -5.12
C SER A 1012 35.31 -42.20 -6.51
N SER A 1013 34.84 -40.95 -6.58
CA SER A 1013 34.77 -40.19 -7.84
C SER A 1013 36.16 -39.91 -8.44
N LYS A 1014 37.19 -39.76 -7.60
CA LYS A 1014 38.58 -39.58 -8.02
C LYS A 1014 39.24 -40.89 -8.47
N LYS A 1015 38.93 -42.00 -7.80
CA LYS A 1015 39.38 -43.35 -8.20
C LYS A 1015 39.01 -43.67 -9.65
N GLN A 1016 37.78 -43.31 -10.06
CA GLN A 1016 37.30 -43.52 -11.42
C GLN A 1016 38.09 -42.69 -12.46
N THR A 1017 38.53 -41.48 -12.10
CA THR A 1017 39.31 -40.61 -12.99
C THR A 1017 40.81 -40.93 -13.03
N VAL A 1018 41.34 -41.65 -12.04
CA VAL A 1018 42.71 -42.19 -12.05
C VAL A 1018 42.79 -43.45 -12.89
N MET A 1019 41.79 -44.34 -12.82
CA MET A 1019 41.71 -45.55 -13.64
C MET A 1019 41.47 -45.29 -15.13
N ASP A 1020 40.85 -44.16 -15.51
CA ASP A 1020 40.63 -43.76 -16.91
C ASP A 1020 41.85 -43.03 -17.55
N LYS A 1021 42.92 -42.76 -16.78
CA LYS A 1021 44.15 -42.08 -17.23
C LYS A 1021 45.39 -42.97 -17.30
N GLU A 1022 45.29 -44.21 -16.82
CA GLU A 1022 46.20 -45.32 -17.18
C GLU A 1022 45.69 -46.01 -18.45
#